data_AF-A0A077RDH1-F1
#
_entry.id   AF-A0A077RDH1-F1
#
_cell.length_a   1.000
_cell.length_b   1.000
_cell.length_c   1.000
_cell.angle_alpha   90.00
_cell.angle_beta   90.00
_cell.angle_gamma   90.00
#
_symmetry.space_group_name_H-M   'P 1'
#
loop_
_entity.id
_entity.type
_entity.pdbx_description
1 polymer ?
#
loop_
_entity_poly.entity_id
_entity_poly.type
_entity_poly.pdbx_seq_one_letter_code
_entity_poly.pdbx_strand_id
1 'polypeptide(L)'
;MTPQQAPEAEKELQSSLLRISIICASSIQSLREPVQPTILPAHPSQASSSSSSPSSPSSPSSPSSPLPPHADKLSAQIAGDLTQLFTLIQKHTTNLALALKPSSKSTQPTSSNNLPSPVSGLDSKSLEAAQAQIVSLGSDLLPKIVFLAKKACKDRQVYRKLSNAGPNDQEKRKLEQLAKEMGAQLMSADQLGIPPSERDDLEKVLDYSLGNSFAREIRSAVEDVIGSIADLLHSLLDDRAKTALQSASHARDRADGLASLNHKLDDLPVTTSNHPAELRKRTLAANNLVWETCAKYTGDRNADGTTRTITSIAPNGVRTKVHVKGLSRSNLEASKRSWNNRVELMRDGLQEFKQGIDAEHSNHAAADDHDEFAFPDVTPLSLEQKDRLRQLSNLVKMGNLTHETILKEIAKSASWINTIDLDEVEELAKQLEESQDELVAACLYGEKDAGLEANMFDHSAGDDAQAAGVAAHDDADADLTEEQAIEKAVVRTFEQYVSAVVSLSAYVTDRQHLVDKVHIACATEEDGDFAAVFGAKFNALSKILSEASSNITLRTRSFTSSAKAADQPSSVQHQPIVQANDEFKVEVFVRELESIASKLGNATKITDRAIAEQLDSADPLGPMRKGYILPTFKDVCAPDYKSSSAETAPDAESLYMCGNSLGPLSRLTKKYLEQEIEAWGRKAVLGHFEHPYGTPWTQMEKRVGELCANMVGAKQSEVVVMATLTGNLHSLLATFYRPATKPFGVDFDGDVEAAKKQGNKIKHKIIFEQKAFPSDQYALMSVIELNGYDPATSLVPLVPKNGSKTLETADILATIEKCGKEGETAIVLIGGIQYFTGQLFELEKLAAKAREYGILFGVDLAHAFANVPLALHDWGIDFACWCTYKYGSSGPGGIAGLFVHEKWHHANLTRQAGWWGHEKETRFSMPDKFVPTRGAEGWQTSNPSMLDMASLKGSLETLAKAAEYGVNNAKDQGLEGAGQGKVGKGTVMPVLRSKSLRLTAYLEMLLVSPGFLPDGFDIRIVTPKDPL
;
A
#
# COMPACT_ATOMS: atom_id res chain seq x y z
N MET A 1 35.36 26.36 -50.66
CA MET A 1 34.94 26.96 -49.37
C MET A 1 36.01 26.65 -48.34
N THR A 2 36.33 27.62 -47.48
CA THR A 2 37.63 27.81 -46.81
C THR A 2 37.87 26.89 -45.60
N PRO A 3 39.15 26.72 -45.15
CA PRO A 3 39.52 25.96 -43.94
C PRO A 3 38.90 26.44 -42.61
N GLN A 4 38.10 27.52 -42.63
CA GLN A 4 37.43 28.10 -41.47
C GLN A 4 36.09 27.42 -41.11
N GLN A 5 35.51 26.56 -41.97
CA GLN A 5 34.20 25.92 -41.71
C GLN A 5 34.29 24.58 -40.93
N ALA A 6 35.43 23.88 -40.98
CA ALA A 6 35.60 22.59 -40.30
C ALA A 6 35.47 22.67 -38.75
N PRO A 7 35.98 23.71 -38.06
CA PRO A 7 35.81 23.86 -36.61
C PRO A 7 34.36 24.16 -36.19
N GLU A 8 33.52 24.65 -37.10
CA GLU A 8 32.12 25.00 -36.83
C GLU A 8 31.24 23.76 -36.98
N ALA A 9 31.41 22.97 -38.06
CA ALA A 9 30.74 21.69 -38.25
C ALA A 9 31.07 20.66 -37.15
N GLU A 10 32.33 20.62 -36.69
CA GLU A 10 32.73 19.74 -35.57
C GLU A 10 32.03 20.13 -34.26
N LYS A 11 31.88 21.44 -33.97
CA LYS A 11 31.14 21.93 -32.79
C LYS A 11 29.64 21.64 -32.88
N GLU A 12 29.06 21.79 -34.07
CA GLU A 12 27.64 21.51 -34.29
C GLU A 12 27.33 20.01 -34.11
N LEU A 13 28.24 19.15 -34.58
CA LEU A 13 28.18 17.71 -34.36
C LEU A 13 28.26 17.37 -32.86
N GLN A 14 29.21 17.94 -32.11
CA GLN A 14 29.31 17.74 -30.65
C GLN A 14 28.06 18.22 -29.90
N SER A 15 27.46 19.33 -30.31
CA SER A 15 26.18 19.79 -29.75
C SER A 15 25.02 18.82 -30.02
N SER A 16 24.95 18.30 -31.25
CA SER A 16 23.94 17.32 -31.66
C SER A 16 24.07 16.02 -30.87
N LEU A 17 25.31 15.52 -30.69
CA LEU A 17 25.61 14.33 -29.90
C LEU A 17 25.12 14.49 -28.45
N LEU A 18 25.44 15.60 -27.79
CA LEU A 18 25.01 15.85 -26.41
C LEU A 18 23.47 15.85 -26.26
N ARG A 19 22.77 16.52 -27.17
CA ARG A 19 21.29 16.57 -27.16
C ARG A 19 20.68 15.18 -27.31
N ILE A 20 21.21 14.38 -28.25
CA ILE A 20 20.67 13.05 -28.52
C ILE A 20 21.01 12.07 -27.39
N SER A 21 22.17 12.18 -26.75
CA SER A 21 22.49 11.37 -25.56
C SER A 21 21.50 11.64 -24.41
N ILE A 22 21.06 12.90 -24.21
CA ILE A 22 20.01 13.24 -23.25
C ILE A 22 18.66 12.62 -23.66
N ILE A 23 18.34 12.62 -24.96
CA ILE A 23 17.13 11.96 -25.50
C ILE A 23 17.17 10.45 -25.24
N CYS A 24 18.32 9.78 -25.42
CA CYS A 24 18.47 8.37 -25.10
C CYS A 24 18.21 8.10 -23.61
N ALA A 25 18.83 8.88 -22.71
CA ALA A 25 18.67 8.70 -21.27
C ALA A 25 17.21 8.94 -20.80
N SER A 26 16.59 10.02 -21.26
CA SER A 26 15.18 10.31 -20.95
C SER A 26 14.21 9.30 -21.57
N SER A 27 14.53 8.74 -22.73
CA SER A 27 13.72 7.70 -23.36
C SER A 27 13.78 6.38 -22.59
N ILE A 28 14.96 5.97 -22.10
CA ILE A 28 15.09 4.80 -21.23
C ILE A 28 14.30 5.03 -19.93
N GLN A 29 14.45 6.19 -19.30
CA GLN A 29 13.69 6.55 -18.10
C GLN A 29 12.17 6.47 -18.36
N SER A 30 11.70 7.01 -19.47
CA SER A 30 10.28 7.03 -19.79
C SER A 30 9.71 5.68 -20.25
N LEU A 31 10.56 4.72 -20.63
CA LEU A 31 10.15 3.32 -20.83
C LEU A 31 9.98 2.55 -19.52
N ARG A 32 10.53 3.07 -18.41
CA ARG A 32 10.42 2.52 -17.05
C ARG A 32 9.23 3.07 -16.26
N GLU A 33 8.65 4.20 -16.70
CA GLU A 33 7.44 4.78 -16.12
C GLU A 33 6.21 3.86 -16.30
N PRO A 34 5.29 3.80 -15.32
CA PRO A 34 4.09 2.99 -15.44
C PRO A 34 3.17 3.49 -16.56
N VAL A 35 2.87 2.61 -17.52
CA VAL A 35 1.89 2.85 -18.60
C VAL A 35 0.58 2.17 -18.26
N GLN A 36 -0.51 2.85 -18.58
CA GLN A 36 -1.82 2.48 -18.10
C GLN A 36 -2.61 1.68 -19.13
N PRO A 37 -3.44 0.73 -18.68
CA PRO A 37 -4.05 -0.25 -19.57
C PRO A 37 -5.08 0.39 -20.50
N THR A 38 -5.48 -0.33 -21.55
CA THR A 38 -6.55 0.16 -22.43
C THR A 38 -7.91 -0.32 -21.92
N ILE A 39 -8.87 0.60 -21.72
CA ILE A 39 -10.24 0.28 -21.26
C ILE A 39 -11.26 0.50 -22.39
N LEU A 40 -12.04 -0.55 -22.69
CA LEU A 40 -13.11 -0.56 -23.69
C LEU A 40 -14.48 -0.19 -23.08
N PRO A 41 -15.33 0.55 -23.82
CA PRO A 41 -16.71 0.81 -23.41
C PRO A 41 -17.58 -0.46 -23.42
N ALA A 42 -18.66 -0.45 -22.63
CA ALA A 42 -19.64 -1.53 -22.59
C ALA A 42 -20.42 -1.65 -23.93
N HIS A 43 -20.86 -2.86 -24.30
CA HIS A 43 -21.60 -3.07 -25.56
C HIS A 43 -22.92 -2.26 -25.59
N PRO A 44 -23.24 -1.53 -26.67
CA PRO A 44 -24.60 -1.06 -26.89
C PRO A 44 -25.49 -2.29 -27.12
N SER A 45 -26.48 -2.48 -26.25
CA SER A 45 -27.52 -3.49 -26.42
C SER A 45 -28.20 -3.29 -27.78
N GLN A 46 -28.44 -4.40 -28.49
CA GLN A 46 -29.28 -4.44 -29.68
C GLN A 46 -30.67 -3.90 -29.32
N ALA A 47 -30.94 -2.65 -29.67
CA ALA A 47 -32.27 -2.06 -29.57
C ALA A 47 -33.18 -2.74 -30.58
N SER A 48 -34.15 -3.48 -30.04
CA SER A 48 -35.28 -4.04 -30.78
C SER A 48 -36.13 -2.92 -31.40
N SER A 49 -36.60 -3.21 -32.60
CA SER A 49 -37.58 -2.46 -33.38
C SER A 49 -38.88 -2.17 -32.63
N SER A 50 -39.36 -0.92 -32.65
CA SER A 50 -40.68 -0.50 -33.21
C SER A 50 -41.19 0.85 -32.67
N SER A 51 -41.60 1.73 -33.62
CA SER A 51 -42.65 2.79 -33.57
C SER A 51 -42.69 3.81 -32.40
N SER A 52 -43.00 5.11 -32.53
CA SER A 52 -43.31 6.03 -33.63
C SER A 52 -43.64 7.39 -32.96
N SER A 53 -43.08 8.50 -33.47
CA SER A 53 -43.68 9.87 -33.61
C SER A 53 -42.74 11.03 -33.19
N PRO A 54 -42.84 12.22 -33.84
CA PRO A 54 -41.72 13.17 -33.96
C PRO A 54 -41.97 14.54 -33.31
N SER A 55 -40.87 15.23 -32.95
CA SER A 55 -40.64 16.71 -32.84
C SER A 55 -39.63 16.96 -31.71
N SER A 56 -38.38 17.42 -31.90
CA SER A 56 -37.89 18.74 -32.36
C SER A 56 -36.33 18.73 -32.30
N PRO A 57 -35.59 19.70 -32.88
CA PRO A 57 -34.25 19.44 -33.43
C PRO A 57 -33.03 19.78 -32.54
N SER A 58 -31.99 18.96 -32.77
CA SER A 58 -30.54 19.24 -32.85
C SER A 58 -29.72 19.75 -31.64
N SER A 59 -28.90 18.83 -31.11
CA SER A 59 -27.51 19.07 -30.66
C SER A 59 -26.63 17.90 -31.17
N PRO A 60 -25.35 18.10 -31.56
CA PRO A 60 -24.60 17.11 -32.35
C PRO A 60 -24.03 15.98 -31.48
N SER A 61 -24.19 14.74 -31.96
CA SER A 61 -23.68 13.51 -31.35
C SER A 61 -22.16 13.35 -31.53
N SER A 62 -21.45 13.06 -30.43
CA SER A 62 -20.04 12.69 -30.39
C SER A 62 -19.75 11.39 -31.20
N PRO A 63 -18.55 11.23 -31.81
CA PRO A 63 -18.22 10.05 -32.60
C PRO A 63 -17.87 8.85 -31.71
N SER A 64 -18.40 7.67 -32.03
CA SER A 64 -17.99 6.39 -31.45
C SER A 64 -16.54 6.06 -31.85
N SER A 65 -15.62 5.97 -30.90
CA SER A 65 -14.25 5.51 -31.16
C SER A 65 -14.25 4.07 -31.72
N PRO A 66 -13.51 3.79 -32.79
CA PRO A 66 -13.39 2.42 -33.33
C PRO A 66 -12.69 1.51 -32.32
N LEU A 67 -13.14 0.25 -32.22
CA LEU A 67 -12.52 -0.77 -31.37
C LEU A 67 -11.03 -0.97 -31.75
N PRO A 68 -10.14 -1.20 -30.77
CA PRO A 68 -8.74 -1.47 -31.07
C PRO A 68 -8.60 -2.78 -31.87
N PRO A 69 -7.51 -2.93 -32.63
CA PRO A 69 -7.23 -4.19 -33.33
C PRO A 69 -7.05 -5.34 -32.33
N HIS A 70 -7.39 -6.55 -32.76
CA HIS A 70 -7.08 -7.77 -32.00
C HIS A 70 -5.58 -7.90 -31.74
N ALA A 71 -5.24 -8.56 -30.63
CA ALA A 71 -3.87 -8.70 -30.14
C ALA A 71 -2.95 -9.36 -31.17
N ASP A 72 -3.43 -10.35 -31.93
CA ASP A 72 -2.70 -11.05 -32.98
C ASP A 72 -2.25 -10.13 -34.12
N LYS A 73 -3.17 -9.26 -34.60
CA LYS A 73 -2.88 -8.30 -35.65
C LYS A 73 -1.96 -7.19 -35.16
N LEU A 74 -2.21 -6.70 -33.95
CA LEU A 74 -1.43 -5.60 -33.37
C LEU A 74 0.00 -6.03 -33.03
N SER A 75 0.19 -7.21 -32.43
CA SER A 75 1.52 -7.77 -32.14
C SER A 75 2.32 -8.01 -33.42
N ALA A 76 1.70 -8.59 -34.46
CA ALA A 76 2.34 -8.78 -35.75
C ALA A 76 2.76 -7.45 -36.41
N GLN A 77 1.93 -6.41 -36.30
CA GLN A 77 2.25 -5.08 -36.79
C GLN A 77 3.42 -4.46 -36.03
N ILE A 78 3.38 -4.46 -34.69
CA ILE A 78 4.46 -3.90 -33.85
C ILE A 78 5.79 -4.59 -34.16
N ALA A 79 5.81 -5.92 -34.22
CA ALA A 79 7.01 -6.67 -34.55
C ALA A 79 7.53 -6.38 -35.96
N GLY A 80 6.62 -6.25 -36.95
CA GLY A 80 6.97 -5.90 -38.33
C GLY A 80 7.55 -4.49 -38.45
N ASP A 81 6.92 -3.51 -37.82
CA ASP A 81 7.35 -2.10 -37.85
C ASP A 81 8.70 -1.93 -37.13
N LEU A 82 8.90 -2.57 -35.97
CA LEU A 82 10.18 -2.56 -35.27
C LEU A 82 11.29 -3.23 -36.08
N THR A 83 11.00 -4.35 -36.75
CA THR A 83 11.96 -5.01 -37.63
C THR A 83 12.42 -4.07 -38.75
N GLN A 84 11.48 -3.38 -39.40
CA GLN A 84 11.80 -2.39 -40.44
C GLN A 84 12.61 -1.22 -39.89
N LEU A 85 12.26 -0.71 -38.72
CA LEU A 85 12.99 0.37 -38.05
C LEU A 85 14.41 -0.06 -37.66
N PHE A 86 14.60 -1.29 -37.16
CA PHE A 86 15.92 -1.84 -36.86
C PHE A 86 16.77 -2.01 -38.13
N THR A 87 16.18 -2.42 -39.26
CA THR A 87 16.88 -2.42 -40.56
C THR A 87 17.26 -1.01 -41.01
N LEU A 88 16.40 0.00 -40.76
CA LEU A 88 16.74 1.40 -41.04
C LEU A 88 17.88 1.88 -40.14
N ILE A 89 17.86 1.57 -38.84
CA ILE A 89 18.97 1.87 -37.92
C ILE A 89 20.27 1.25 -38.45
N GLN A 90 20.26 -0.02 -38.84
CA GLN A 90 21.42 -0.69 -39.47
C GLN A 90 21.93 0.05 -40.71
N LYS A 91 21.03 0.56 -41.56
CA LYS A 91 21.40 1.36 -42.74
C LYS A 91 22.07 2.68 -42.34
N HIS A 92 21.52 3.40 -41.37
CA HIS A 92 22.11 4.65 -40.86
C HIS A 92 23.47 4.41 -40.20
N THR A 93 23.60 3.37 -39.40
CA THR A 93 24.85 2.91 -38.76
C THR A 93 25.90 2.49 -39.79
N THR A 94 25.50 1.87 -40.91
CA THR A 94 26.40 1.54 -42.03
C THR A 94 26.88 2.81 -42.75
N ASN A 95 25.97 3.75 -43.01
CA ASN A 95 26.30 5.03 -43.63
C ASN A 95 27.19 5.90 -42.72
N LEU A 96 26.96 5.85 -41.40
CA LEU A 96 27.78 6.53 -40.40
C LEU A 96 29.20 5.96 -40.39
N ALA A 97 29.36 4.63 -40.41
CA ALA A 97 30.68 4.01 -40.54
C ALA A 97 31.42 4.42 -41.82
N LEU A 98 30.71 4.60 -42.93
CA LEU A 98 31.29 5.10 -44.19
C LEU A 98 31.70 6.58 -44.08
N ALA A 99 30.90 7.41 -43.43
CA ALA A 99 31.20 8.83 -43.20
C ALA A 99 32.38 9.02 -42.23
N LEU A 100 32.60 8.09 -41.30
CA LEU A 100 33.71 8.12 -40.34
C LEU A 100 35.03 7.55 -40.91
N LYS A 101 35.05 7.03 -42.14
CA LYS A 101 36.29 6.55 -42.78
C LYS A 101 37.12 7.74 -43.30
N PRO A 102 38.44 7.78 -43.01
CA PRO A 102 39.30 8.85 -43.51
C PRO A 102 39.44 8.79 -45.04
N SER A 103 39.26 9.94 -45.70
CA SER A 103 39.59 10.14 -47.10
C SER A 103 41.10 9.95 -47.34
N SER A 104 41.49 9.38 -48.49
CA SER A 104 42.90 9.26 -48.91
C SER A 104 43.62 10.60 -49.08
N LYS A 105 42.92 11.73 -48.95
CA LYS A 105 43.43 13.10 -48.99
C LYS A 105 43.51 13.81 -47.62
N SER A 106 43.30 13.10 -46.51
CA SER A 106 43.35 13.67 -45.15
C SER A 106 44.76 14.20 -44.80
N THR A 107 44.91 15.52 -44.70
CA THR A 107 46.12 16.18 -44.18
C THR A 107 46.30 15.94 -42.68
N GLN A 108 47.55 15.74 -42.25
CA GLN A 108 47.94 15.61 -40.84
C GLN A 108 47.38 16.76 -39.99
N PRO A 109 46.93 16.51 -38.75
CA PRO A 109 46.38 17.54 -37.88
C PRO A 109 47.46 18.58 -37.57
N THR A 110 47.27 19.82 -38.02
CA THR A 110 48.10 20.96 -37.63
C THR A 110 47.81 21.31 -36.17
N SER A 111 48.87 21.40 -35.38
CA SER A 111 48.89 21.75 -33.96
C SER A 111 47.88 22.85 -33.60
N SER A 112 46.79 22.46 -32.95
CA SER A 112 45.94 23.37 -32.18
C SER A 112 45.68 22.72 -30.82
N ASN A 113 45.63 23.52 -29.77
CA ASN A 113 45.56 23.14 -28.35
C ASN A 113 44.25 22.41 -27.94
N ASN A 114 43.55 21.74 -28.87
CA ASN A 114 42.30 21.03 -28.58
C ASN A 114 42.56 19.53 -28.42
N LEU A 115 41.96 18.94 -27.39
CA LEU A 115 42.03 17.50 -27.12
C LEU A 115 41.53 16.68 -28.32
N PRO A 116 42.19 15.57 -28.69
CA PRO A 116 41.88 14.81 -29.89
C PRO A 116 40.51 14.13 -29.80
N SER A 117 39.62 14.42 -30.75
CA SER A 117 38.31 13.77 -30.89
C SER A 117 38.36 12.68 -31.99
N PRO A 118 37.54 11.60 -31.90
CA PRO A 118 37.47 10.57 -32.96
C PRO A 118 37.16 11.14 -34.36
N VAL A 119 36.48 12.28 -34.44
CA VAL A 119 36.11 12.94 -35.71
C VAL A 119 37.16 13.94 -36.22
N SER A 120 38.22 14.21 -35.44
CA SER A 120 39.26 15.16 -35.83
C SER A 120 40.00 14.70 -37.09
N GLY A 121 40.13 15.58 -38.08
CA GLY A 121 40.79 15.30 -39.37
C GLY A 121 39.88 14.77 -40.48
N LEU A 122 38.55 14.66 -40.26
CA LEU A 122 37.58 14.40 -41.32
C LEU A 122 37.33 15.67 -42.16
N ASP A 123 37.02 15.52 -43.45
CA ASP A 123 36.60 16.64 -44.29
C ASP A 123 35.15 17.07 -43.97
N SER A 124 34.79 18.30 -44.32
CA SER A 124 33.49 18.88 -43.95
C SER A 124 32.29 18.09 -44.49
N LYS A 125 32.39 17.45 -45.67
CA LYS A 125 31.29 16.63 -46.21
C LYS A 125 31.08 15.35 -45.41
N SER A 126 32.18 14.76 -44.93
CA SER A 126 32.14 13.58 -44.07
C SER A 126 31.53 13.91 -42.70
N LEU A 127 31.83 15.09 -42.15
CA LEU A 127 31.22 15.60 -40.91
C LEU A 127 29.71 15.87 -41.06
N GLU A 128 29.30 16.55 -42.13
CA GLU A 128 27.89 16.80 -42.44
C GLU A 128 27.11 15.48 -42.66
N ALA A 129 27.70 14.52 -43.37
CA ALA A 129 27.10 13.21 -43.59
C ALA A 129 26.93 12.43 -42.27
N ALA A 130 27.93 12.47 -41.38
CA ALA A 130 27.86 11.86 -40.05
C ALA A 130 26.78 12.52 -39.18
N GLN A 131 26.72 13.86 -39.17
CA GLN A 131 25.70 14.61 -38.45
C GLN A 131 24.29 14.26 -38.93
N ALA A 132 24.07 14.17 -40.25
CA ALA A 132 22.77 13.78 -40.81
C ALA A 132 22.33 12.37 -40.36
N GLN A 133 23.26 11.40 -40.31
CA GLN A 133 22.92 10.06 -39.80
C GLN A 133 22.56 10.09 -38.30
N ILE A 134 23.34 10.83 -37.50
CA ILE A 134 23.12 10.94 -36.05
C ILE A 134 21.79 11.63 -35.73
N VAL A 135 21.47 12.72 -36.41
CA VAL A 135 20.18 13.42 -36.26
C VAL A 135 19.02 12.50 -36.67
N SER A 136 19.16 11.73 -37.76
CA SER A 136 18.14 10.76 -38.17
C SER A 136 17.94 9.64 -37.14
N LEU A 137 19.01 9.14 -36.53
CA LEU A 137 18.94 8.15 -35.45
C LEU A 137 18.18 8.72 -34.24
N GLY A 138 18.56 9.92 -33.78
CA GLY A 138 18.03 10.52 -32.55
C GLY A 138 16.65 11.17 -32.67
N SER A 139 16.35 11.81 -33.81
CA SER A 139 15.14 12.64 -33.97
C SER A 139 14.03 11.97 -34.78
N ASP A 140 14.33 10.92 -35.54
CA ASP A 140 13.33 10.19 -36.35
C ASP A 140 13.12 8.74 -35.87
N LEU A 141 14.20 7.96 -35.77
CA LEU A 141 14.08 6.52 -35.49
C LEU A 141 13.85 6.23 -34.01
N LEU A 142 14.56 6.91 -33.12
CA LEU A 142 14.46 6.72 -31.68
C LEU A 142 13.03 7.00 -31.14
N PRO A 143 12.35 8.12 -31.49
CA PRO A 143 10.97 8.35 -31.06
C PRO A 143 9.99 7.27 -31.56
N LYS A 144 10.20 6.72 -32.77
CA LYS A 144 9.34 5.68 -33.35
C LYS A 144 9.45 4.35 -32.61
N ILE A 145 10.68 3.91 -32.28
CA ILE A 145 10.87 2.67 -31.53
C ILE A 145 10.36 2.81 -30.08
N VAL A 146 10.55 3.98 -29.44
CA VAL A 146 10.01 4.27 -28.11
C VAL A 146 8.47 4.28 -28.13
N PHE A 147 7.87 4.87 -29.15
CA PHE A 147 6.42 4.88 -29.32
C PHE A 147 5.86 3.46 -29.44
N LEU A 148 6.47 2.60 -30.25
CA LEU A 148 6.04 1.21 -30.42
C LEU A 148 6.19 0.40 -29.13
N ALA A 149 7.26 0.60 -28.37
CA ALA A 149 7.44 -0.02 -27.06
C ALA A 149 6.39 0.46 -26.04
N LYS A 150 6.14 1.77 -25.97
CA LYS A 150 5.07 2.32 -25.11
C LYS A 150 3.69 1.83 -25.51
N LYS A 151 3.43 1.67 -26.81
CA LYS A 151 2.17 1.10 -27.32
C LYS A 151 2.03 -0.36 -26.89
N ALA A 152 3.08 -1.17 -27.01
CA ALA A 152 3.10 -2.53 -26.51
C ALA A 152 2.87 -2.61 -24.99
N CYS A 153 3.49 -1.71 -24.21
CA CYS A 153 3.29 -1.61 -22.76
C CYS A 153 1.89 -1.15 -22.38
N LYS A 154 1.27 -0.24 -23.14
CA LYS A 154 -0.10 0.24 -22.92
C LYS A 154 -1.12 -0.87 -23.16
N ASP A 155 -1.01 -1.54 -24.31
CA ASP A 155 -1.97 -2.56 -24.75
C ASP A 155 -1.62 -3.96 -24.22
N ARG A 156 -0.63 -4.09 -23.32
CA ARG A 156 -0.29 -5.37 -22.65
C ARG A 156 -1.50 -5.97 -21.93
N GLN A 157 -2.37 -5.11 -21.42
CA GLN A 157 -3.57 -5.47 -20.69
C GLN A 157 -4.73 -4.63 -21.20
N VAL A 158 -5.79 -5.28 -21.69
CA VAL A 158 -7.00 -4.62 -22.19
C VAL A 158 -8.22 -5.09 -21.40
N TYR A 159 -9.02 -4.13 -20.94
CA TYR A 159 -10.20 -4.37 -20.10
C TYR A 159 -11.49 -3.91 -20.75
N ARG A 160 -12.61 -4.52 -20.39
CA ARG A 160 -13.96 -4.09 -20.78
C ARG A 160 -14.77 -3.78 -19.54
N LYS A 161 -15.51 -2.67 -19.59
CA LYS A 161 -16.47 -2.31 -18.54
C LYS A 161 -17.70 -3.20 -18.58
N LEU A 162 -18.05 -3.83 -17.46
CA LEU A 162 -19.25 -4.65 -17.29
C LEU A 162 -20.50 -3.75 -17.27
N SER A 163 -21.54 -4.14 -18.01
CA SER A 163 -22.80 -3.41 -18.08
C SER A 163 -23.78 -3.90 -17.01
N ASN A 164 -23.71 -3.36 -15.80
CA ASN A 164 -24.81 -3.45 -14.84
C ASN A 164 -25.54 -2.11 -14.79
N ALA A 165 -26.47 -1.92 -15.74
CA ALA A 165 -27.36 -0.76 -15.76
C ALA A 165 -28.53 -1.00 -14.80
N GLY A 166 -28.41 -0.51 -13.56
CA GLY A 166 -29.54 -0.30 -12.65
C GLY A 166 -30.16 1.10 -12.81
N PRO A 167 -31.41 1.34 -12.36
CA PRO A 167 -32.22 2.52 -12.75
C PRO A 167 -31.81 3.89 -12.16
N ASN A 168 -30.64 4.05 -11.55
CA ASN A 168 -30.26 5.27 -10.79
C ASN A 168 -29.15 6.11 -11.44
N ASP A 169 -29.04 6.12 -12.77
CA ASP A 169 -27.94 6.79 -13.48
C ASP A 169 -28.18 8.29 -13.79
N GLN A 170 -29.05 8.95 -13.02
CA GLN A 170 -29.32 10.39 -13.15
C GLN A 170 -28.36 11.23 -12.27
N GLU A 171 -27.84 10.64 -11.20
CA GLU A 171 -26.96 11.29 -10.23
C GLU A 171 -25.50 11.30 -10.70
N LYS A 172 -25.06 10.22 -11.35
CA LYS A 172 -23.75 10.12 -11.99
C LYS A 172 -23.57 11.12 -13.14
N ARG A 173 -24.59 11.30 -14.00
CA ARG A 173 -24.57 12.32 -15.05
C ARG A 173 -24.57 13.75 -14.51
N LYS A 174 -25.23 13.98 -13.35
CA LYS A 174 -25.19 15.27 -12.65
C LYS A 174 -23.79 15.55 -12.07
N LEU A 175 -23.13 14.55 -11.49
CA LEU A 175 -21.77 14.69 -10.97
C LEU A 175 -20.73 14.91 -12.08
N GLU A 176 -20.87 14.23 -13.22
CA GLU A 176 -20.02 14.44 -14.40
C GLU A 176 -20.22 15.84 -15.03
N GLN A 177 -21.44 16.36 -15.03
CA GLN A 177 -21.75 17.71 -15.51
C GLN A 177 -21.26 18.79 -14.53
N LEU A 178 -21.42 18.58 -13.22
CA LEU A 178 -20.92 19.46 -12.16
C LEU A 178 -19.38 19.55 -12.17
N ALA A 179 -18.69 18.44 -12.38
CA ALA A 179 -17.23 18.41 -12.52
C ALA A 179 -16.73 19.22 -13.73
N LYS A 180 -17.47 19.18 -14.85
CA LYS A 180 -17.18 19.98 -16.06
C LYS A 180 -17.43 21.48 -15.85
N GLU A 181 -18.50 21.84 -15.13
CA GLU A 181 -18.85 23.23 -14.83
C GLU A 181 -17.89 23.87 -13.81
N MET A 182 -17.26 23.08 -12.95
CA MET A 182 -16.26 23.52 -11.97
C MET A 182 -14.82 23.58 -12.52
N GLY A 183 -14.61 23.39 -13.82
CA GLY A 183 -13.27 23.43 -14.42
C GLY A 183 -12.35 22.28 -14.02
N ALA A 184 -12.89 21.20 -13.43
CA ALA A 184 -12.12 20.03 -13.06
C ALA A 184 -11.88 19.12 -14.28
N GLN A 185 -10.63 18.70 -14.48
CA GLN A 185 -10.29 17.72 -15.49
C GLN A 185 -10.56 16.32 -14.92
N LEU A 186 -11.59 15.63 -15.43
CA LEU A 186 -11.84 14.23 -15.11
C LEU A 186 -10.71 13.37 -15.69
N MET A 187 -9.90 12.81 -14.79
CA MET A 187 -8.80 11.91 -15.09
C MET A 187 -9.28 10.47 -15.01
N SER A 188 -8.94 9.64 -16.00
CA SER A 188 -9.38 8.25 -16.06
C SER A 188 -8.56 7.36 -15.12
N ALA A 189 -9.06 6.15 -14.85
CA ALA A 189 -8.35 5.10 -14.11
C ALA A 189 -6.92 4.86 -14.62
N ASP A 190 -6.69 5.17 -15.89
CA ASP A 190 -5.41 5.14 -16.57
C ASP A 190 -4.45 6.27 -16.20
N GLN A 191 -4.75 7.06 -15.17
CA GLN A 191 -3.81 8.04 -14.63
C GLN A 191 -3.43 7.71 -13.18
N LEU A 192 -3.93 6.58 -12.64
CA LEU A 192 -3.78 6.15 -11.24
C LEU A 192 -3.05 4.82 -11.01
N GLY A 193 -2.79 4.01 -12.05
CA GLY A 193 -1.84 2.88 -11.96
C GLY A 193 -2.42 1.65 -11.28
N ILE A 194 -3.75 1.53 -11.29
CA ILE A 194 -4.48 0.55 -10.48
C ILE A 194 -4.36 -0.88 -11.07
N PRO A 195 -3.90 -1.88 -10.29
CA PRO A 195 -3.81 -3.28 -10.70
C PRO A 195 -5.16 -4.02 -10.78
N PRO A 196 -5.18 -5.24 -11.35
CA PRO A 196 -6.38 -6.04 -11.65
C PRO A 196 -7.39 -6.33 -10.54
N SER A 197 -7.02 -6.17 -9.28
CA SER A 197 -7.82 -6.55 -8.13
C SER A 197 -8.91 -5.54 -7.76
N GLU A 198 -8.97 -4.35 -8.37
CA GLU A 198 -10.01 -3.33 -8.12
C GLU A 198 -11.09 -3.29 -9.23
N ARG A 199 -11.41 -4.46 -9.81
CA ARG A 199 -12.21 -4.62 -11.05
C ARG A 199 -13.55 -5.34 -10.90
N ASP A 200 -14.34 -5.04 -9.88
CA ASP A 200 -15.72 -5.58 -9.85
C ASP A 200 -16.55 -5.10 -11.06
N ASP A 201 -16.10 -4.04 -11.75
CA ASP A 201 -16.71 -3.48 -12.97
C ASP A 201 -15.93 -3.74 -14.28
N LEU A 202 -14.81 -4.49 -14.27
CA LEU A 202 -13.91 -4.60 -15.44
C LEU A 202 -13.43 -6.05 -15.72
N GLU A 203 -13.72 -6.56 -16.92
CA GLU A 203 -13.31 -7.89 -17.40
C GLU A 203 -12.05 -7.79 -18.29
N LYS A 204 -11.00 -8.61 -18.08
CA LYS A 204 -9.85 -8.71 -19.01
C LYS A 204 -10.32 -9.31 -20.32
N VAL A 205 -10.10 -8.60 -21.43
CA VAL A 205 -10.43 -9.12 -22.76
C VAL A 205 -9.15 -9.66 -23.40
N LEU A 206 -8.96 -10.97 -23.28
CA LEU A 206 -7.77 -11.66 -23.76
C LEU A 206 -7.53 -11.43 -25.27
N ASP A 207 -8.59 -11.40 -26.08
CA ASP A 207 -8.53 -11.21 -27.54
C ASP A 207 -7.89 -9.89 -28.00
N TYR A 208 -7.79 -8.89 -27.11
CA TYR A 208 -7.20 -7.57 -27.39
C TYR A 208 -5.94 -7.31 -26.55
N SER A 209 -5.63 -8.16 -25.57
CA SER A 209 -4.46 -7.99 -24.69
C SER A 209 -3.21 -8.53 -25.35
N LEU A 210 -2.18 -7.69 -25.52
CA LEU A 210 -0.89 -8.10 -26.09
C LEU A 210 -0.08 -8.99 -25.14
N GLY A 211 -0.35 -8.93 -23.83
CA GLY A 211 0.31 -9.72 -22.80
C GLY A 211 1.67 -9.17 -22.34
N ASN A 212 2.05 -9.57 -21.14
CA ASN A 212 3.23 -9.09 -20.42
C ASN A 212 4.53 -9.57 -21.06
N SER A 213 4.60 -10.85 -21.46
CA SER A 213 5.81 -11.43 -22.06
C SER A 213 6.18 -10.74 -23.37
N PHE A 214 5.19 -10.52 -24.25
CA PHE A 214 5.40 -9.77 -25.48
C PHE A 214 5.82 -8.32 -25.21
N ALA A 215 5.10 -7.60 -24.35
CA ALA A 215 5.42 -6.21 -24.03
C ALA A 215 6.82 -6.05 -23.41
N ARG A 216 7.24 -6.98 -22.54
CA ARG A 216 8.57 -7.01 -21.93
C ARG A 216 9.66 -7.28 -22.96
N GLU A 217 9.46 -8.22 -23.88
CA GLU A 217 10.41 -8.51 -24.96
C GLU A 217 10.58 -7.29 -25.87
N ILE A 218 9.48 -6.63 -26.27
CA ILE A 218 9.53 -5.41 -27.09
C ILE A 218 10.26 -4.28 -26.35
N ARG A 219 9.95 -4.04 -25.07
CA ARG A 219 10.62 -3.01 -24.27
C ARG A 219 12.12 -3.29 -24.17
N SER A 220 12.51 -4.51 -23.80
CA SER A 220 13.91 -4.91 -23.68
C SER A 220 14.67 -4.78 -25.01
N ALA A 221 14.07 -5.18 -26.13
CA ALA A 221 14.70 -5.01 -27.44
C ALA A 221 14.94 -3.53 -27.79
N VAL A 222 14.00 -2.65 -27.44
CA VAL A 222 14.14 -1.20 -27.66
C VAL A 222 15.16 -0.59 -26.68
N GLU A 223 15.19 -1.01 -25.42
CA GLU A 223 16.20 -0.59 -24.43
C GLU A 223 17.62 -1.00 -24.86
N ASP A 224 17.82 -2.24 -25.32
CA ASP A 224 19.11 -2.73 -25.85
C ASP A 224 19.61 -1.87 -27.02
N VAL A 225 18.71 -1.56 -27.97
CA VAL A 225 19.04 -0.74 -29.14
C VAL A 225 19.32 0.71 -28.74
N ILE A 226 18.54 1.31 -27.83
CA ILE A 226 18.81 2.68 -27.33
C ILE A 226 20.11 2.72 -26.53
N GLY A 227 20.39 1.71 -25.71
CA GLY A 227 21.63 1.59 -24.93
C GLY A 227 22.86 1.52 -25.84
N SER A 228 22.85 0.64 -26.85
CA SER A 228 23.95 0.57 -27.82
C SER A 228 24.10 1.86 -28.64
N ILE A 229 23.01 2.56 -28.98
CA ILE A 229 23.06 3.88 -29.62
C ILE A 229 23.70 4.91 -28.67
N ALA A 230 23.36 4.89 -27.37
CA ALA A 230 23.95 5.77 -26.38
C ALA A 230 25.47 5.53 -26.25
N ASP A 231 25.91 4.27 -26.22
CA ASP A 231 27.33 3.89 -26.22
C ASP A 231 28.07 4.40 -27.46
N LEU A 232 27.44 4.27 -28.64
CA LEU A 232 27.98 4.83 -29.88
C LEU A 232 28.12 6.35 -29.82
N LEU A 233 27.09 7.07 -29.33
CA LEU A 233 27.13 8.52 -29.19
C LEU A 233 28.21 8.95 -28.17
N HIS A 234 28.32 8.25 -27.04
CA HIS A 234 29.35 8.48 -26.03
C HIS A 234 30.77 8.26 -26.58
N SER A 235 30.96 7.28 -27.47
CA SER A 235 32.24 7.04 -28.13
C SER A 235 32.68 8.19 -29.05
N LEU A 236 31.73 9.03 -29.50
CA LEU A 236 31.95 10.18 -30.40
C LEU A 236 32.12 11.52 -29.67
N LEU A 237 31.82 11.57 -28.37
CA LEU A 237 31.95 12.78 -27.54
C LEU A 237 33.42 13.11 -27.26
N ASP A 238 33.72 14.41 -27.25
CA ASP A 238 34.98 14.92 -26.68
C ASP A 238 34.98 14.86 -25.14
N ASP A 239 36.16 15.02 -24.54
CA ASP A 239 36.33 14.88 -23.09
C ASP A 239 35.51 15.91 -22.31
N ARG A 240 35.30 17.11 -22.88
CA ARG A 240 34.48 18.15 -22.26
C ARG A 240 33.01 17.74 -22.18
N ALA A 241 32.46 17.18 -23.26
CA ALA A 241 31.07 16.74 -23.30
C ALA A 241 30.86 15.48 -22.44
N LYS A 242 31.84 14.59 -22.33
CA LYS A 242 31.82 13.45 -21.40
C LYS A 242 31.75 13.92 -19.94
N THR A 243 32.60 14.86 -19.52
CA THR A 243 32.58 15.41 -18.15
C THR A 243 31.25 16.10 -17.82
N ALA A 244 30.65 16.81 -18.79
CA ALA A 244 29.35 17.44 -18.61
C ALA A 244 28.23 16.40 -18.40
N LEU A 245 28.29 15.29 -19.15
CA LEU A 245 27.30 14.21 -19.07
C LEU A 245 27.45 13.38 -17.78
N GLN A 246 28.69 13.12 -17.34
CA GLN A 246 28.99 12.52 -16.03
C GLN A 246 28.47 13.39 -14.89
N SER A 247 28.72 14.70 -14.92
CA SER A 247 28.22 15.64 -13.91
C SER A 247 26.69 15.62 -13.83
N ALA A 248 26.01 15.50 -14.98
CA ALA A 248 24.54 15.40 -15.07
C ALA A 248 23.98 14.02 -14.69
N SER A 249 24.76 12.93 -14.83
CA SER A 249 24.39 11.61 -14.30
C SER A 249 24.50 11.59 -12.79
N HIS A 250 25.64 12.00 -12.23
CA HIS A 250 25.86 12.04 -10.78
C HIS A 250 24.89 12.98 -10.06
N ALA A 251 24.44 14.06 -10.72
CA ALA A 251 23.40 14.93 -10.17
C ALA A 251 22.01 14.26 -10.11
N ARG A 252 21.69 13.36 -11.06
CA ARG A 252 20.47 12.55 -11.03
C ARG A 252 20.56 11.44 -10.00
N ASP A 253 21.66 10.69 -9.99
CA ASP A 253 21.84 9.57 -9.05
C ASP A 253 21.80 10.04 -7.58
N ARG A 254 22.32 11.25 -7.30
CA ARG A 254 22.20 11.91 -5.98
C ARG A 254 20.79 12.43 -5.66
N ALA A 255 19.99 12.76 -6.67
CA ALA A 255 18.61 13.19 -6.49
C ALA A 255 17.64 12.01 -6.28
N ASP A 256 17.99 10.83 -6.81
CA ASP A 256 17.19 9.60 -6.75
C ASP A 256 17.54 8.71 -5.54
N GLY A 257 18.47 9.11 -4.67
CA GLY A 257 18.78 8.41 -3.42
C GLY A 257 19.46 7.03 -3.55
N LEU A 258 19.96 6.68 -4.74
CA LEU A 258 20.63 5.40 -5.00
C LEU A 258 22.11 5.49 -4.61
N ALA A 259 22.48 4.83 -3.50
CA ALA A 259 23.88 4.56 -3.20
C ALA A 259 24.43 3.52 -4.20
N SER A 260 25.32 3.97 -5.09
CA SER A 260 26.28 3.19 -5.91
C SER A 260 25.92 1.72 -6.19
N LEU A 261 25.09 1.47 -7.21
CA LEU A 261 24.94 0.14 -7.82
C LEU A 261 26.02 -0.07 -8.89
N ASN A 262 26.99 -0.94 -8.58
CA ASN A 262 27.97 -1.64 -9.43
C ASN A 262 28.30 -1.03 -10.81
N HIS A 263 29.35 -0.21 -10.82
CA HIS A 263 30.04 0.25 -12.03
C HIS A 263 30.92 -0.85 -12.64
N LYS A 264 30.34 -1.84 -13.33
CA LYS A 264 31.11 -2.77 -14.19
C LYS A 264 31.56 -2.16 -15.53
N LEU A 265 31.37 -0.85 -15.73
CA LEU A 265 31.85 -0.10 -16.89
C LEU A 265 33.01 0.86 -16.59
N ASP A 266 33.34 1.11 -15.31
CA ASP A 266 34.41 2.03 -14.94
C ASP A 266 35.79 1.36 -14.76
N ASP A 267 35.84 0.03 -14.67
CA ASP A 267 37.10 -0.74 -14.51
C ASP A 267 37.72 -1.24 -15.82
N LEU A 268 37.51 -0.54 -16.93
CA LEU A 268 38.38 -0.70 -18.10
C LEU A 268 39.53 0.30 -18.01
N PRO A 269 40.80 -0.14 -17.90
CA PRO A 269 41.92 0.78 -17.83
C PRO A 269 41.92 1.64 -19.10
N VAL A 270 41.69 2.95 -18.93
CA VAL A 270 41.89 3.95 -19.97
C VAL A 270 43.39 3.96 -20.27
N THR A 271 43.80 3.07 -21.16
CA THR A 271 45.08 3.14 -21.83
C THR A 271 45.16 4.49 -22.51
N THR A 272 46.09 5.31 -22.02
CA THR A 272 46.41 6.68 -22.38
C THR A 272 47.01 6.75 -23.78
N SER A 273 46.22 6.39 -24.78
CA SER A 273 46.53 6.58 -26.19
C SER A 273 45.62 7.67 -26.75
N ASN A 274 46.12 8.90 -26.74
CA ASN A 274 45.47 10.08 -27.33
C ASN A 274 45.51 10.07 -28.87
N HIS A 275 45.72 8.92 -29.52
CA HIS A 275 45.87 8.83 -30.96
C HIS A 275 44.50 8.71 -31.65
N PRO A 276 44.11 9.64 -32.54
CA PRO A 276 42.78 9.64 -33.18
C PRO A 276 42.41 8.35 -33.92
N ALA A 277 43.39 7.58 -34.39
CA ALA A 277 43.17 6.31 -35.09
C ALA A 277 42.64 5.21 -34.15
N GLU A 278 43.08 5.19 -32.89
CA GLU A 278 42.63 4.22 -31.89
C GLU A 278 41.23 4.58 -31.37
N LEU A 279 40.97 5.87 -31.15
CA LEU A 279 39.63 6.38 -30.81
C LEU A 279 38.61 6.02 -31.89
N ARG A 280 38.94 6.21 -33.18
CA ARG A 280 38.07 5.79 -34.29
C ARG A 280 37.84 4.28 -34.34
N LYS A 281 38.83 3.46 -33.98
CA LYS A 281 38.68 2.00 -33.90
C LYS A 281 37.63 1.62 -32.84
N ARG A 282 37.63 2.31 -31.69
CA ARG A 282 36.63 2.11 -30.62
C ARG A 282 35.23 2.57 -31.07
N THR A 283 35.13 3.73 -31.73
CA THR A 283 33.86 4.21 -32.32
C THR A 283 33.29 3.25 -33.36
N LEU A 284 34.13 2.70 -34.24
CA LEU A 284 33.69 1.71 -35.22
C LEU A 284 33.23 0.39 -34.56
N ALA A 285 33.85 0.00 -33.44
CA ALA A 285 33.39 -1.15 -32.65
C ALA A 285 32.01 -0.87 -32.01
N ALA A 286 31.81 0.30 -31.40
CA ALA A 286 30.50 0.70 -30.86
C ALA A 286 29.42 0.80 -31.96
N ASN A 287 29.80 1.28 -33.15
CA ASN A 287 28.91 1.32 -34.31
C ASN A 287 28.51 -0.09 -34.77
N ASN A 288 29.45 -1.04 -34.79
CA ASN A 288 29.15 -2.42 -35.09
C ASN A 288 28.25 -3.05 -34.02
N LEU A 289 28.44 -2.72 -32.73
CA LEU A 289 27.57 -3.20 -31.66
C LEU A 289 26.11 -2.78 -31.89
N VAL A 290 25.84 -1.53 -32.27
CA VAL A 290 24.47 -1.10 -32.64
C VAL A 290 23.90 -1.95 -33.78
N TRP A 291 24.72 -2.20 -34.81
CA TRP A 291 24.31 -3.00 -35.97
C TRP A 291 23.98 -4.45 -35.58
N GLU A 292 24.83 -5.07 -34.75
CA GLU A 292 24.70 -6.43 -34.25
C GLU A 292 23.49 -6.57 -33.31
N THR A 293 23.26 -5.60 -32.44
CA THR A 293 22.09 -5.53 -31.55
C THR A 293 20.81 -5.44 -32.37
N CYS A 294 20.76 -4.63 -33.42
CA CYS A 294 19.62 -4.62 -34.34
C CYS A 294 19.46 -5.97 -35.05
N ALA A 295 20.58 -6.58 -35.50
CA ALA A 295 20.57 -7.84 -36.23
C ALA A 295 20.07 -9.02 -35.37
N LYS A 296 20.33 -9.00 -34.05
CA LYS A 296 19.77 -9.95 -33.08
C LYS A 296 18.24 -10.04 -33.17
N TYR A 297 17.58 -8.90 -33.42
CA TYR A 297 16.13 -8.75 -33.39
C TYR A 297 15.44 -8.74 -34.77
N THR A 298 16.17 -8.54 -35.87
CA THR A 298 15.60 -8.58 -37.23
C THR A 298 15.26 -9.99 -37.72
N GLY A 299 15.85 -11.03 -37.13
CA GLY A 299 15.45 -12.42 -37.36
C GLY A 299 15.97 -13.06 -38.66
N ASP A 300 16.99 -12.48 -39.29
CA ASP A 300 17.61 -13.03 -40.51
C ASP A 300 18.11 -14.47 -40.29
N ARG A 301 17.76 -15.36 -41.21
CA ARG A 301 18.20 -16.77 -41.23
C ARG A 301 19.24 -17.01 -42.31
N ASN A 302 20.05 -18.05 -42.12
CA ASN A 302 20.93 -18.54 -43.18
C ASN A 302 20.10 -19.10 -44.35
N ALA A 303 20.71 -19.22 -45.54
CA ALA A 303 20.03 -19.74 -46.74
C ALA A 303 19.48 -21.17 -46.58
N ASP A 304 19.99 -21.93 -45.62
CA ASP A 304 19.55 -23.28 -45.24
C ASP A 304 18.43 -23.29 -44.18
N GLY A 305 17.94 -22.12 -43.75
CA GLY A 305 16.88 -21.96 -42.75
C GLY A 305 17.34 -22.04 -41.29
N THR A 306 18.64 -22.23 -41.03
CA THR A 306 19.22 -22.27 -39.69
C THR A 306 19.36 -20.87 -39.07
N THR A 307 19.35 -20.81 -37.74
CA THR A 307 19.51 -19.57 -36.98
C THR A 307 20.88 -18.97 -37.23
N ARG A 308 20.92 -17.75 -37.79
CA ARG A 308 22.17 -17.02 -38.01
C ARG A 308 22.82 -16.69 -36.67
N THR A 309 24.12 -16.90 -36.55
CA THR A 309 24.90 -16.49 -35.38
C THR A 309 25.75 -15.28 -35.73
N ILE A 310 25.78 -14.31 -34.83
CA ILE A 310 26.57 -13.10 -34.96
C ILE A 310 27.58 -13.11 -33.84
N THR A 311 28.86 -12.92 -34.17
CA THR A 311 29.90 -12.78 -33.15
C THR A 311 29.92 -11.32 -32.75
N SER A 312 29.31 -10.98 -31.60
CA SER A 312 29.40 -9.63 -31.08
C SER A 312 30.74 -9.40 -30.40
N ILE A 313 31.37 -8.28 -30.70
CA ILE A 313 32.67 -7.90 -30.11
C ILE A 313 32.42 -6.71 -29.19
N ALA A 314 32.47 -6.96 -27.89
CA ALA A 314 32.34 -5.91 -26.90
C ALA A 314 33.51 -4.90 -26.99
N PRO A 315 33.35 -3.66 -26.50
CA PRO A 315 34.40 -2.63 -26.54
C PRO A 315 35.74 -3.05 -25.89
N ASN A 316 35.70 -4.00 -24.96
CA ASN A 316 36.86 -4.63 -24.31
C ASN A 316 37.53 -5.74 -25.14
N GLY A 317 37.03 -6.03 -26.35
CA GLY A 317 37.56 -7.04 -27.26
C GLY A 317 37.01 -8.46 -27.05
N VAL A 318 36.15 -8.68 -26.06
CA VAL A 318 35.53 -9.99 -25.79
C VAL A 318 34.54 -10.34 -26.91
N ARG A 319 34.65 -11.57 -27.43
CA ARG A 319 33.82 -12.07 -28.53
C ARG A 319 32.74 -13.00 -27.99
N THR A 320 31.48 -12.62 -28.16
CA THR A 320 30.32 -13.41 -27.71
C THR A 320 29.50 -13.83 -28.92
N LYS A 321 29.24 -15.13 -29.07
CA LYS A 321 28.31 -15.61 -30.12
C LYS A 321 26.88 -15.35 -29.67
N VAL A 322 26.17 -14.51 -30.40
CA VAL A 322 24.75 -14.20 -30.19
C VAL A 322 23.91 -14.84 -31.28
N HIS A 323 22.93 -15.63 -30.88
CA HIS A 323 21.95 -16.21 -31.81
C HIS A 323 20.93 -15.15 -32.23
N VAL A 324 20.70 -15.00 -33.54
CA VAL A 324 19.66 -14.13 -34.08
C VAL A 324 18.30 -14.79 -33.85
N LYS A 325 17.56 -14.31 -32.84
CA LYS A 325 16.28 -14.90 -32.43
C LYS A 325 15.08 -14.26 -33.14
N GLY A 326 15.20 -13.02 -33.60
CA GLY A 326 14.08 -12.23 -34.15
C GLY A 326 13.07 -11.83 -33.06
N LEU A 327 12.26 -10.80 -33.27
CA LEU A 327 11.16 -10.46 -32.36
C LEU A 327 10.05 -11.51 -32.42
N SER A 328 9.50 -11.88 -31.26
CA SER A 328 8.27 -12.68 -31.19
C SER A 328 7.12 -12.00 -31.92
N ARG A 329 6.23 -12.78 -32.56
CA ARG A 329 5.07 -12.24 -33.29
C ARG A 329 3.75 -12.29 -32.51
N SER A 330 3.77 -12.86 -31.31
CA SER A 330 2.61 -13.01 -30.43
C SER A 330 3.06 -13.20 -28.98
N ASN A 331 2.13 -13.02 -28.03
CA ASN A 331 2.39 -13.33 -26.62
C ASN A 331 2.74 -14.80 -26.42
N LEU A 332 2.09 -15.73 -27.14
CA LEU A 332 2.39 -17.15 -27.03
C LEU A 332 3.83 -17.47 -27.46
N GLU A 333 4.34 -16.83 -28.51
CA GLU A 333 5.73 -17.03 -28.94
C GLU A 333 6.73 -16.45 -27.92
N ALA A 334 6.44 -15.27 -27.37
CA ALA A 334 7.27 -14.64 -26.34
C ALA A 334 7.28 -15.48 -25.05
N SER A 335 6.11 -15.92 -24.59
CA SER A 335 5.98 -16.79 -23.42
C SER A 335 6.68 -18.14 -23.66
N LYS A 336 6.55 -18.78 -24.83
CA LYS A 336 7.30 -20.02 -25.16
C LYS A 336 8.82 -19.87 -25.00
N ARG A 337 9.38 -18.73 -25.40
CA ARG A 337 10.82 -18.46 -25.23
C ARG A 337 11.18 -18.30 -23.76
N SER A 338 10.37 -17.52 -23.02
CA SER A 338 10.54 -17.33 -21.58
C SER A 338 10.49 -18.66 -20.83
N TRP A 339 9.49 -19.47 -21.14
CA TRP A 339 9.29 -20.82 -20.61
C TRP A 339 10.46 -21.75 -20.88
N ASN A 340 11.00 -21.76 -22.11
CA ASN A 340 12.15 -22.61 -22.43
C ASN A 340 13.40 -22.20 -21.64
N ASN A 341 13.68 -20.90 -21.50
CA ASN A 341 14.80 -20.43 -20.70
C ASN A 341 14.63 -20.85 -19.23
N ARG A 342 13.41 -20.73 -18.69
CA ARG A 342 13.09 -21.14 -17.32
C ARG A 342 13.26 -22.65 -17.11
N VAL A 343 12.84 -23.45 -18.08
CA VAL A 343 13.08 -24.90 -18.06
C VAL A 343 14.58 -25.23 -18.08
N GLU A 344 15.41 -24.45 -18.76
CA GLU A 344 16.87 -24.60 -18.73
C GLU A 344 17.42 -24.26 -17.34
N LEU A 345 17.07 -23.11 -16.76
CA LEU A 345 17.48 -22.71 -15.41
C LEU A 345 17.09 -23.76 -14.36
N MET A 346 15.84 -24.24 -14.41
CA MET A 346 15.36 -25.30 -13.53
C MET A 346 16.12 -26.62 -13.73
N ARG A 347 16.60 -26.95 -14.94
CA ARG A 347 17.44 -28.14 -15.16
C ARG A 347 18.85 -27.96 -14.61
N ASP A 348 19.38 -26.74 -14.65
CA ASP A 348 20.68 -26.41 -14.07
C ASP A 348 20.65 -26.59 -12.54
N GLY A 349 19.63 -26.06 -11.86
CA GLY A 349 19.45 -26.31 -10.42
C GLY A 349 19.27 -27.80 -10.07
N LEU A 350 18.63 -28.59 -10.94
CA LEU A 350 18.57 -30.05 -10.77
C LEU A 350 19.93 -30.74 -10.99
N GLN A 351 20.79 -30.19 -11.85
CA GLN A 351 22.15 -30.67 -12.06
C GLN A 351 23.04 -30.31 -10.85
N GLU A 352 22.87 -29.14 -10.26
CA GLU A 352 23.55 -28.74 -9.02
C GLU A 352 23.26 -29.74 -7.88
N PHE A 353 22.00 -30.15 -7.71
CA PHE A 353 21.64 -31.22 -6.77
C PHE A 353 22.44 -32.50 -6.99
N LYS A 354 22.63 -32.94 -8.25
CA LYS A 354 23.38 -34.17 -8.56
C LYS A 354 24.87 -33.99 -8.27
N GLN A 355 25.43 -32.84 -8.65
CA GLN A 355 26.83 -32.53 -8.41
C GLN A 355 27.13 -32.45 -6.91
N GLY A 356 26.22 -31.89 -6.11
CA GLY A 356 26.32 -31.89 -4.65
C GLY A 356 26.29 -33.29 -4.03
N ILE A 357 25.49 -34.22 -4.57
CA ILE A 357 25.42 -35.62 -4.11
C ILE A 357 26.72 -36.39 -4.45
N ASP A 358 27.27 -36.16 -5.65
CA ASP A 358 28.42 -36.87 -6.21
C ASP A 358 29.78 -36.29 -5.77
N ALA A 359 29.79 -35.15 -5.08
CA ALA A 359 31.01 -34.57 -4.53
C ALA A 359 31.62 -35.50 -3.46
N GLU A 360 32.81 -36.05 -3.75
CA GLU A 360 33.69 -36.73 -2.80
C GLU A 360 35.05 -36.04 -2.80
N HIS A 361 35.77 -36.09 -1.66
CA HIS A 361 37.08 -35.43 -1.47
C HIS A 361 38.00 -35.55 -2.69
N SER A 362 38.16 -34.46 -3.44
CA SER A 362 39.36 -34.27 -4.24
C SER A 362 40.46 -33.81 -3.27
N ASN A 363 41.23 -34.76 -2.75
CA ASN A 363 42.53 -34.49 -2.14
C ASN A 363 43.47 -33.95 -3.24
N HIS A 364 43.34 -32.67 -3.58
CA HIS A 364 44.36 -31.93 -4.31
C HIS A 364 44.99 -30.90 -3.37
N ALA A 365 45.97 -31.38 -2.61
CA ALA A 365 47.07 -30.54 -2.19
C ALA A 365 47.81 -30.07 -3.44
N ALA A 366 47.68 -28.78 -3.80
CA ALA A 366 48.78 -27.92 -4.26
C ALA A 366 48.30 -26.54 -4.75
N ALA A 367 48.91 -25.52 -4.14
CA ALA A 367 49.40 -24.26 -4.72
C ALA A 367 48.43 -23.10 -4.98
N ASP A 368 48.70 -22.01 -4.24
CA ASP A 368 48.70 -20.59 -4.64
C ASP A 368 47.86 -20.22 -5.88
N ASP A 369 46.65 -19.74 -5.64
CA ASP A 369 46.18 -18.48 -6.25
C ASP A 369 45.01 -17.94 -5.41
N HIS A 370 45.11 -16.67 -5.01
CA HIS A 370 44.01 -15.95 -4.37
C HIS A 370 42.96 -15.64 -5.45
N ASP A 371 42.02 -16.56 -5.65
CA ASP A 371 40.81 -16.32 -6.43
C ASP A 371 39.71 -15.82 -5.46
N GLU A 372 39.25 -14.59 -5.65
CA GLU A 372 38.24 -13.92 -4.80
C GLU A 372 36.84 -14.59 -4.88
N PHE A 373 36.72 -15.67 -5.66
CA PHE A 373 35.52 -16.48 -5.89
C PHE A 373 35.68 -17.96 -5.49
N ALA A 374 36.73 -18.33 -4.75
CA ALA A 374 36.89 -19.69 -4.25
C ALA A 374 35.83 -19.99 -3.16
N PHE A 375 34.99 -20.99 -3.40
CA PHE A 375 34.01 -21.47 -2.43
C PHE A 375 34.71 -22.07 -1.19
N PRO A 376 34.16 -21.88 0.02
CA PRO A 376 34.73 -22.47 1.23
C PRO A 376 34.77 -24.01 1.13
N ASP A 377 35.75 -24.64 1.80
CA ASP A 377 35.91 -26.10 1.84
C ASP A 377 34.61 -26.77 2.33
N VAL A 378 33.90 -27.43 1.41
CA VAL A 378 32.60 -28.05 1.68
C VAL A 378 32.77 -29.27 2.57
N THR A 379 32.14 -29.26 3.75
CA THR A 379 32.07 -30.42 4.64
C THR A 379 31.38 -31.59 3.92
N PRO A 380 31.96 -32.80 3.88
CA PRO A 380 31.35 -33.93 3.17
C PRO A 380 29.98 -34.30 3.74
N LEU A 381 28.98 -34.42 2.86
CA LEU A 381 27.62 -34.83 3.25
C LEU A 381 27.60 -36.26 3.84
N SER A 382 26.87 -36.43 4.92
CA SER A 382 26.62 -37.73 5.53
C SER A 382 25.81 -38.64 4.60
N LEU A 383 25.87 -39.97 4.81
CA LEU A 383 25.11 -40.92 4.00
C LEU A 383 23.60 -40.64 4.01
N GLU A 384 23.09 -40.22 5.18
CA GLU A 384 21.67 -39.87 5.38
C GLU A 384 21.30 -38.56 4.67
N GLN A 385 22.17 -37.55 4.71
CA GLN A 385 22.00 -36.31 3.93
C GLN A 385 22.00 -36.60 2.42
N LYS A 386 22.90 -37.48 1.94
CA LYS A 386 22.93 -37.91 0.53
C LYS A 386 21.64 -38.63 0.11
N ASP A 387 21.08 -39.49 0.97
CA ASP A 387 19.82 -40.18 0.68
C ASP A 387 18.62 -39.23 0.65
N ARG A 388 18.57 -38.24 1.55
CA ARG A 388 17.56 -37.17 1.54
C ARG A 388 17.65 -36.29 0.29
N LEU A 389 18.85 -35.89 -0.12
CA LEU A 389 19.05 -35.12 -1.36
C LEU A 389 18.62 -35.93 -2.60
N ARG A 390 18.86 -37.24 -2.64
CA ARG A 390 18.36 -38.11 -3.71
C ARG A 390 16.83 -38.12 -3.76
N GLN A 391 16.16 -38.15 -2.60
CA GLN A 391 14.70 -38.08 -2.50
C GLN A 391 14.15 -36.75 -3.04
N LEU A 392 14.72 -35.61 -2.60
CA LEU A 392 14.32 -34.28 -3.07
C LEU A 392 14.62 -34.07 -4.55
N SER A 393 15.79 -34.50 -5.04
CA SER A 393 16.18 -34.43 -6.45
C SER A 393 15.17 -35.14 -7.36
N ASN A 394 14.61 -36.27 -6.92
CA ASN A 394 13.56 -36.97 -7.67
C ASN A 394 12.23 -36.19 -7.72
N LEU A 395 11.85 -35.48 -6.66
CA LEU A 395 10.66 -34.61 -6.66
C LEU A 395 10.87 -33.34 -7.47
N VAL A 396 12.06 -32.74 -7.41
CA VAL A 396 12.42 -31.61 -8.27
C VAL A 396 12.32 -32.02 -9.73
N LYS A 397 12.90 -33.17 -10.10
CA LYS A 397 12.75 -33.75 -11.43
C LYS A 397 11.28 -33.94 -11.84
N MET A 398 10.40 -34.34 -10.91
CA MET A 398 8.97 -34.49 -11.16
C MET A 398 8.30 -33.13 -11.42
N GLY A 399 8.57 -32.11 -10.59
CA GLY A 399 8.05 -30.76 -10.81
C GLY A 399 8.54 -30.12 -12.11
N ASN A 400 9.81 -30.30 -12.46
CA ASN A 400 10.37 -29.82 -13.74
C ASN A 400 9.66 -30.49 -14.93
N LEU A 401 9.42 -31.81 -14.85
CA LEU A 401 8.70 -32.53 -15.89
C LEU A 401 7.24 -32.09 -15.99
N THR A 402 6.59 -31.79 -14.86
CA THR A 402 5.21 -31.28 -14.80
C THR A 402 5.11 -29.90 -15.42
N HIS A 403 6.01 -28.98 -15.06
CA HIS A 403 6.14 -27.69 -15.70
C HIS A 403 6.34 -27.83 -17.21
N GLU A 404 7.34 -28.62 -17.64
CA GLU A 404 7.61 -28.86 -19.07
C GLU A 404 6.41 -29.47 -19.80
N THR A 405 5.65 -30.37 -19.17
CA THR A 405 4.46 -31.01 -19.75
C THR A 405 3.32 -30.01 -19.90
N ILE A 406 3.04 -29.20 -18.88
CA ILE A 406 2.04 -28.11 -18.93
C ILE A 406 2.34 -27.16 -20.08
N LEU A 407 3.59 -26.69 -20.17
CA LEU A 407 4.01 -25.75 -21.20
C LEU A 407 3.92 -26.37 -22.60
N LYS A 408 4.26 -27.66 -22.75
CA LYS A 408 4.09 -28.40 -24.02
C LYS A 408 2.63 -28.52 -24.43
N GLU A 409 1.72 -28.80 -23.50
CA GLU A 409 0.28 -28.89 -23.80
C GLU A 409 -0.30 -27.53 -24.20
N ILE A 410 0.09 -26.44 -23.52
CA ILE A 410 -0.29 -25.08 -23.92
C ILE A 410 0.27 -24.76 -25.31
N ALA A 411 1.52 -25.17 -25.58
CA ALA A 411 2.19 -24.91 -26.85
C ALA A 411 1.58 -25.64 -28.06
N LYS A 412 1.04 -26.86 -27.85
CA LYS A 412 0.34 -27.68 -28.87
C LYS A 412 -1.05 -27.15 -29.20
N SER A 413 -1.72 -26.51 -28.24
CA SER A 413 -3.13 -26.15 -28.29
C SER A 413 -3.36 -24.74 -28.82
N ALA A 414 -3.03 -24.49 -30.09
CA ALA A 414 -3.12 -23.16 -30.72
C ALA A 414 -4.52 -22.52 -30.69
N SER A 415 -5.59 -23.31 -30.53
CA SER A 415 -6.99 -22.84 -30.50
C SER A 415 -7.48 -22.37 -29.12
N TRP A 416 -6.66 -22.43 -28.07
CA TRP A 416 -7.07 -22.22 -26.66
C TRP A 416 -6.48 -20.94 -26.02
N ILE A 417 -5.80 -20.12 -26.83
CA ILE A 417 -5.12 -18.90 -26.38
C ILE A 417 -6.10 -17.91 -25.70
N ASN A 418 -7.40 -18.01 -26.00
CA ASN A 418 -8.43 -17.12 -25.46
C ASN A 418 -9.10 -17.65 -24.18
N THR A 419 -8.71 -18.82 -23.66
CA THR A 419 -9.27 -19.41 -22.43
C THR A 419 -8.29 -19.46 -21.26
N ILE A 420 -6.99 -19.41 -21.52
CA ILE A 420 -5.92 -19.44 -20.51
C ILE A 420 -5.19 -18.09 -20.56
N ASP A 421 -5.09 -17.41 -19.41
CA ASP A 421 -4.33 -16.18 -19.33
C ASP A 421 -2.84 -16.51 -19.26
N LEU A 422 -2.13 -16.28 -20.37
CA LEU A 422 -0.70 -16.57 -20.47
C LEU A 422 0.16 -15.72 -19.51
N ASP A 423 -0.34 -14.57 -19.07
CA ASP A 423 0.37 -13.74 -18.10
C ASP A 423 0.33 -14.36 -16.71
N GLU A 424 -0.79 -15.01 -16.34
CA GLU A 424 -0.94 -15.72 -15.07
C GLU A 424 -0.07 -16.99 -15.04
N VAL A 425 -0.01 -17.71 -16.17
CA VAL A 425 0.89 -18.87 -16.33
C VAL A 425 2.35 -18.47 -16.16
N GLU A 426 2.75 -17.33 -16.73
CA GLU A 426 4.13 -16.82 -16.63
C GLU A 426 4.51 -16.48 -15.18
N GLU A 427 3.59 -15.89 -14.41
CA GLU A 427 3.82 -15.51 -13.01
C GLU A 427 3.97 -16.76 -12.12
N LEU A 428 3.05 -17.72 -12.26
CA LEU A 428 3.10 -18.99 -11.52
C LEU A 428 4.36 -19.81 -11.88
N ALA A 429 4.78 -19.78 -13.15
CA ALA A 429 6.02 -20.43 -13.58
C ALA A 429 7.26 -19.75 -12.99
N LYS A 430 7.25 -18.42 -12.81
CA LYS A 430 8.35 -17.69 -12.17
C LYS A 430 8.51 -18.06 -10.70
N GLN A 431 7.40 -18.11 -9.96
CA GLN A 431 7.39 -18.54 -8.56
C GLN A 431 7.96 -19.96 -8.41
N LEU A 432 7.66 -20.84 -9.37
CA LEU A 432 8.21 -22.20 -9.38
C LEU A 432 9.74 -22.24 -9.58
N GLU A 433 10.31 -21.42 -10.45
CA GLU A 433 11.79 -21.32 -10.58
C GLU A 433 12.41 -20.82 -9.27
N GLU A 434 11.89 -19.72 -8.73
CA GLU A 434 12.43 -19.10 -7.50
C GLU A 434 12.39 -20.06 -6.31
N SER A 435 11.27 -20.76 -6.11
CA SER A 435 11.17 -21.78 -5.05
C SER A 435 12.07 -22.99 -5.29
N GLN A 436 12.41 -23.33 -6.54
CA GLN A 436 13.37 -24.40 -6.81
C GLN A 436 14.77 -23.97 -6.38
N ASP A 437 15.21 -22.77 -6.77
CA ASP A 437 16.54 -22.25 -6.47
C ASP A 437 16.75 -22.11 -4.95
N GLU A 438 15.75 -21.62 -4.22
CA GLU A 438 15.77 -21.57 -2.75
C GLU A 438 15.92 -22.96 -2.12
N LEU A 439 15.23 -23.97 -2.67
CA LEU A 439 15.35 -25.35 -2.21
C LEU A 439 16.72 -25.95 -2.51
N VAL A 440 17.30 -25.69 -3.69
CA VAL A 440 18.68 -26.12 -4.02
C VAL A 440 19.66 -25.49 -3.02
N ALA A 441 19.52 -24.19 -2.79
CA ALA A 441 20.43 -23.44 -1.95
C ALA A 441 20.38 -23.90 -0.48
N ALA A 442 19.18 -24.04 0.09
CA ALA A 442 19.00 -24.55 1.46
C ALA A 442 19.59 -25.96 1.63
N CYS A 443 19.52 -26.79 0.60
CA CYS A 443 20.00 -28.16 0.62
C CYS A 443 21.52 -28.31 0.50
N LEU A 444 22.20 -27.43 -0.25
CA LEU A 444 23.62 -27.55 -0.57
C LEU A 444 24.53 -26.59 0.21
N TYR A 445 24.02 -25.41 0.56
CA TYR A 445 24.84 -24.31 1.10
C TYR A 445 24.38 -23.83 2.50
N GLY A 446 23.19 -24.24 2.96
CA GLY A 446 22.66 -23.80 4.25
C GLY A 446 22.19 -22.34 4.27
N GLU A 447 21.62 -21.90 5.38
CA GLU A 447 20.84 -20.64 5.46
C GLU A 447 21.69 -19.36 5.36
N LYS A 448 22.89 -19.33 5.95
CA LYS A 448 23.78 -18.16 5.95
C LYS A 448 24.45 -17.90 4.59
N ASP A 449 24.98 -18.94 3.95
CA ASP A 449 25.70 -18.80 2.68
C ASP A 449 24.76 -18.70 1.46
N ALA A 450 23.47 -19.01 1.63
CA ALA A 450 22.41 -18.80 0.63
C ALA A 450 21.87 -17.34 0.60
N GLY A 451 22.35 -16.44 1.46
CA GLY A 451 21.83 -15.07 1.57
C GLY A 451 20.44 -14.97 2.20
N LEU A 452 20.02 -16.00 2.94
CA LEU A 452 18.74 -16.07 3.64
C LEU A 452 18.90 -15.63 5.12
N GLU A 453 19.51 -14.48 5.37
CA GLU A 453 19.59 -13.96 6.76
C GLU A 453 18.26 -13.35 7.21
N ALA A 454 17.82 -13.70 8.43
CA ALA A 454 16.69 -13.09 9.13
C ALA A 454 16.86 -11.59 9.45
N ASN A 455 18.01 -10.99 9.14
CA ASN A 455 18.36 -9.61 9.53
C ASN A 455 18.09 -8.53 8.47
N MET A 456 17.35 -8.81 7.40
CA MET A 456 16.88 -7.73 6.50
C MET A 456 15.67 -6.95 7.04
N PHE A 457 15.20 -7.24 8.27
CA PHE A 457 14.07 -6.55 8.90
C PHE A 457 14.26 -6.13 10.36
N ASP A 458 15.48 -6.15 10.92
CA ASP A 458 15.73 -5.56 12.23
C ASP A 458 16.71 -4.39 12.18
N HIS A 459 16.15 -3.20 11.98
CA HIS A 459 16.75 -1.95 12.43
C HIS A 459 15.95 -1.41 13.60
N SER A 460 15.99 -2.10 14.73
CA SER A 460 15.48 -1.57 16.00
C SER A 460 16.22 -2.08 17.24
N ALA A 461 17.55 -2.13 17.20
CA ALA A 461 18.35 -2.22 18.42
C ALA A 461 19.63 -1.39 18.30
N GLY A 462 19.54 -0.12 18.72
CA GLY A 462 20.67 0.78 18.88
C GLY A 462 20.33 1.89 19.85
N ASP A 463 20.96 1.83 21.03
CA ASP A 463 21.05 2.81 22.10
C ASP A 463 19.81 3.06 22.97
N ASP A 464 19.60 2.18 23.96
CA ASP A 464 19.63 2.57 25.39
C ASP A 464 19.25 1.38 26.30
N ALA A 465 20.23 0.58 26.68
CA ALA A 465 20.09 -0.36 27.80
C ALA A 465 21.43 -0.54 28.54
N GLN A 466 21.91 0.54 29.15
CA GLN A 466 22.96 0.47 30.16
C GLN A 466 22.52 1.17 31.46
N ALA A 467 21.47 0.65 32.11
CA ALA A 467 21.24 0.81 33.55
C ALA A 467 19.99 0.06 34.02
N ALA A 468 20.14 -1.21 34.38
CA ALA A 468 19.44 -1.92 35.46
C ALA A 468 19.40 -3.41 35.12
N GLY A 469 20.29 -4.19 35.72
CA GLY A 469 20.26 -5.64 35.57
C GLY A 469 19.08 -6.24 36.33
N VAL A 470 18.07 -6.78 35.63
CA VAL A 470 17.20 -7.87 36.09
C VAL A 470 16.63 -8.64 34.87
N ALA A 471 17.02 -9.92 34.78
CA ALA A 471 16.39 -11.12 34.19
C ALA A 471 15.69 -11.12 32.81
N ALA A 472 16.15 -12.08 31.98
CA ALA A 472 15.74 -12.42 30.62
C ALA A 472 14.31 -12.97 30.48
N HIS A 473 13.71 -12.73 29.32
CA HIS A 473 12.55 -13.45 28.77
C HIS A 473 13.03 -14.30 27.57
N ASP A 474 12.48 -15.51 27.45
CA ASP A 474 12.91 -16.61 26.57
C ASP A 474 12.97 -16.28 25.07
N ASP A 475 14.18 -16.29 24.51
CA ASP A 475 14.47 -16.41 23.08
C ASP A 475 14.49 -17.91 22.68
N ALA A 476 13.46 -18.41 22.00
CA ALA A 476 13.41 -19.81 21.57
C ALA A 476 14.17 -20.11 20.26
N ASP A 477 14.65 -19.08 19.53
CA ASP A 477 15.49 -19.25 18.34
C ASP A 477 16.97 -18.85 18.57
N ALA A 478 17.36 -18.46 19.80
CA ALA A 478 18.75 -18.12 20.12
C ALA A 478 19.66 -19.34 20.39
N ASP A 479 19.09 -20.55 20.45
CA ASP A 479 19.79 -21.79 20.85
C ASP A 479 19.77 -22.91 19.77
N LEU A 480 19.32 -22.63 18.54
CA LEU A 480 19.39 -23.62 17.45
C LEU A 480 20.84 -23.85 17.02
N THR A 481 21.24 -25.11 16.89
CA THR A 481 22.51 -25.43 16.24
C THR A 481 22.43 -25.09 14.74
N GLU A 482 23.58 -24.82 14.12
CA GLU A 482 23.68 -24.57 12.68
C GLU A 482 23.03 -25.71 11.86
N GLU A 483 23.16 -26.95 12.33
CA GLU A 483 22.52 -28.12 11.73
C GLU A 483 20.99 -28.04 11.82
N GLN A 484 20.42 -27.68 12.97
CA GLN A 484 18.96 -27.56 13.14
C GLN A 484 18.36 -26.42 12.31
N ALA A 485 19.09 -25.33 12.13
CA ALA A 485 18.67 -24.21 11.26
C ALA A 485 18.61 -24.63 9.78
N ILE A 486 19.63 -25.34 9.30
CA ILE A 486 19.67 -25.91 7.94
C ILE A 486 18.50 -26.89 7.74
N GLU A 487 18.26 -27.77 8.71
CA GLU A 487 17.17 -28.74 8.68
C GLU A 487 15.79 -28.06 8.57
N LYS A 488 15.54 -27.00 9.34
CA LYS A 488 14.31 -26.20 9.28
C LYS A 488 14.14 -25.49 7.93
N ALA A 489 15.22 -24.92 7.37
CA ALA A 489 15.22 -24.27 6.06
C ALA A 489 14.89 -25.25 4.92
N VAL A 490 15.40 -26.49 4.98
CA VAL A 490 15.11 -27.53 3.98
C VAL A 490 13.63 -27.92 3.96
N VAL A 491 12.96 -28.05 5.11
CA VAL A 491 11.50 -28.35 5.14
C VAL A 491 10.69 -27.22 4.53
N ARG A 492 10.98 -25.97 4.95
CA ARG A 492 10.24 -24.78 4.50
C ARG A 492 10.33 -24.58 2.99
N THR A 493 11.54 -24.62 2.44
CA THR A 493 11.77 -24.44 0.99
C THR A 493 11.18 -25.58 0.18
N PHE A 494 11.15 -26.80 0.73
CA PHE A 494 10.47 -27.94 0.11
C PHE A 494 8.95 -27.74 0.01
N GLU A 495 8.30 -27.25 1.08
CA GLU A 495 6.87 -26.92 1.07
C GLU A 495 6.53 -25.84 0.04
N GLN A 496 7.35 -24.78 -0.04
CA GLN A 496 7.21 -23.70 -1.01
C GLN A 496 7.32 -24.22 -2.45
N TYR A 497 8.32 -25.05 -2.73
CA TYR A 497 8.50 -25.65 -4.06
C TYR A 497 7.28 -26.48 -4.50
N VAL A 498 6.75 -27.36 -3.63
CA VAL A 498 5.58 -28.18 -3.96
C VAL A 498 4.33 -27.32 -4.18
N SER A 499 4.13 -26.27 -3.37
CA SER A 499 3.05 -25.31 -3.54
C SER A 499 3.09 -24.62 -4.90
N ALA A 500 4.28 -24.20 -5.35
CA ALA A 500 4.46 -23.55 -6.64
C ALA A 500 4.14 -24.49 -7.82
N VAL A 501 4.61 -25.75 -7.79
CA VAL A 501 4.29 -26.73 -8.85
C VAL A 501 2.79 -27.00 -8.93
N VAL A 502 2.14 -27.19 -7.77
CA VAL A 502 0.72 -27.54 -7.69
C VAL A 502 -0.17 -26.37 -8.11
N SER A 503 0.17 -25.14 -7.73
CA SER A 503 -0.58 -23.94 -8.13
C SER A 503 -0.58 -23.74 -9.65
N LEU A 504 0.58 -23.91 -10.30
CA LEU A 504 0.68 -23.87 -11.75
C LEU A 504 -0.15 -24.97 -12.43
N SER A 505 -0.06 -26.22 -11.93
CA SER A 505 -0.84 -27.33 -12.45
C SER A 505 -2.35 -27.14 -12.26
N ALA A 506 -2.78 -26.70 -11.08
CA ALA A 506 -4.18 -26.48 -10.75
C ALA A 506 -4.82 -25.41 -11.65
N TYR A 507 -4.13 -24.30 -11.89
CA TYR A 507 -4.62 -23.20 -12.74
C TYR A 507 -4.94 -23.66 -14.17
N VAL A 508 -4.05 -24.44 -14.79
CA VAL A 508 -4.19 -24.85 -16.19
C VAL A 508 -5.10 -26.07 -16.38
N THR A 509 -5.26 -26.89 -15.33
CA THR A 509 -6.08 -28.13 -15.36
C THR A 509 -7.43 -28.03 -14.66
N ASP A 510 -7.77 -26.88 -14.07
CA ASP A 510 -8.99 -26.66 -13.28
C ASP A 510 -9.11 -27.58 -12.06
N ARG A 511 -7.97 -27.85 -11.41
CA ARG A 511 -7.86 -28.74 -10.24
C ARG A 511 -7.52 -27.97 -8.97
N GLN A 512 -8.25 -26.89 -8.69
CA GLN A 512 -7.98 -25.99 -7.56
C GLN A 512 -7.93 -26.73 -6.20
N HIS A 513 -8.71 -27.80 -6.05
CA HIS A 513 -8.69 -28.66 -4.86
C HIS A 513 -7.32 -29.26 -4.51
N LEU A 514 -6.38 -29.33 -5.46
CA LEU A 514 -5.01 -29.80 -5.18
C LEU A 514 -4.20 -28.76 -4.40
N VAL A 515 -4.47 -27.47 -4.61
CA VAL A 515 -3.86 -26.37 -3.85
C VAL A 515 -4.29 -26.45 -2.39
N ASP A 516 -5.58 -26.71 -2.15
CA ASP A 516 -6.11 -26.93 -0.80
C ASP A 516 -5.44 -28.12 -0.10
N LYS A 517 -5.19 -29.23 -0.83
CA LYS A 517 -4.46 -30.38 -0.30
C LYS A 517 -3.03 -30.03 0.12
N VAL A 518 -2.33 -29.17 -0.64
CA VAL A 518 -0.98 -28.70 -0.26
C VAL A 518 -1.04 -27.86 0.99
N HIS A 519 -1.97 -26.89 1.09
CA HIS A 519 -2.12 -26.07 2.29
C HIS A 519 -2.38 -26.91 3.54
N ILE A 520 -3.24 -27.94 3.42
CA ILE A 520 -3.51 -28.87 4.53
C ILE A 520 -2.24 -29.64 4.93
N ALA A 521 -1.48 -30.16 3.95
CA ALA A 521 -0.24 -30.89 4.22
C ALA A 521 0.86 -30.01 4.87
N CYS A 522 0.98 -28.74 4.45
CA CYS A 522 1.92 -27.78 5.03
C CYS A 522 1.49 -27.35 6.46
N ALA A 523 0.19 -27.21 6.72
CA ALA A 523 -0.33 -26.83 8.03
C ALA A 523 -0.37 -27.97 9.07
N THR A 524 -0.08 -29.22 8.68
CA THR A 524 -0.03 -30.36 9.60
C THR A 524 1.28 -30.32 10.38
N GLU A 525 1.23 -30.13 11.70
CA GLU A 525 2.38 -30.29 12.59
C GLU A 525 2.72 -31.78 12.78
N GLU A 526 4.01 -32.08 12.69
CA GLU A 526 4.56 -33.41 12.93
C GLU A 526 5.49 -33.32 14.15
N ASP A 527 5.24 -34.16 15.15
CA ASP A 527 6.08 -34.24 16.36
C ASP A 527 7.20 -35.27 16.15
N GLY A 528 8.46 -34.91 16.37
CA GLY A 528 9.58 -35.85 16.28
C GLY A 528 10.94 -35.21 16.03
N ASP A 529 11.96 -36.04 15.84
CA ASP A 529 13.23 -35.58 15.28
C ASP A 529 13.08 -35.16 13.81
N PHE A 530 14.06 -34.46 13.28
CA PHE A 530 14.00 -33.95 11.90
C PHE A 530 13.73 -35.06 10.86
N ALA A 531 14.30 -36.26 11.06
CA ALA A 531 14.08 -37.38 10.15
C ALA A 531 12.60 -37.82 10.11
N ALA A 532 11.93 -37.86 11.26
CA ALA A 532 10.50 -38.15 11.35
C ALA A 532 9.64 -37.06 10.70
N VAL A 533 9.90 -35.79 11.03
CA VAL A 533 9.17 -34.64 10.50
C VAL A 533 9.34 -34.53 8.98
N PHE A 534 10.57 -34.59 8.50
CA PHE A 534 10.88 -34.57 7.07
C PHE A 534 10.23 -35.77 6.36
N GLY A 535 10.32 -36.98 6.92
CA GLY A 535 9.73 -38.17 6.33
C GLY A 535 8.21 -38.10 6.18
N ALA A 536 7.50 -37.58 7.19
CA ALA A 536 6.04 -37.41 7.13
C ALA A 536 5.63 -36.36 6.09
N LYS A 537 6.28 -35.19 6.12
CA LYS A 537 6.07 -34.10 5.14
C LYS A 537 6.38 -34.55 3.71
N PHE A 538 7.50 -35.24 3.52
CA PHE A 538 7.91 -35.79 2.23
C PHE A 538 6.85 -36.76 1.68
N ASN A 539 6.32 -37.67 2.49
CA ASN A 539 5.30 -38.63 2.06
C ASN A 539 3.98 -37.95 1.68
N ALA A 540 3.53 -36.96 2.46
CA ALA A 540 2.28 -36.26 2.17
C ALA A 540 2.37 -35.41 0.89
N LEU A 541 3.43 -34.61 0.78
CA LEU A 541 3.62 -33.66 -0.33
C LEU A 541 4.00 -34.35 -1.63
N SER A 542 4.82 -35.42 -1.59
CA SER A 542 5.14 -36.21 -2.79
C SER A 542 3.92 -36.87 -3.41
N LYS A 543 2.93 -37.29 -2.61
CA LYS A 543 1.67 -37.85 -3.10
C LYS A 543 0.82 -36.81 -3.82
N ILE A 544 0.72 -35.60 -3.25
CA ILE A 544 -0.03 -34.48 -3.85
C ILE A 544 0.65 -34.02 -5.14
N LEU A 545 1.99 -33.91 -5.12
CA LEU A 545 2.78 -33.59 -6.30
C LEU A 545 2.60 -34.64 -7.41
N SER A 546 2.60 -35.93 -7.05
CA SER A 546 2.35 -37.01 -8.02
C SER A 546 0.95 -36.93 -8.63
N GLU A 547 -0.07 -36.59 -7.83
CA GLU A 547 -1.43 -36.37 -8.31
C GLU A 547 -1.51 -35.18 -9.28
N ALA A 548 -0.90 -34.04 -8.90
CA ALA A 548 -0.82 -32.83 -9.72
C ALA A 548 -0.04 -33.04 -11.03
N SER A 549 0.96 -33.93 -11.01
CA SER A 549 1.80 -34.28 -12.15
C SER A 549 1.15 -35.28 -13.12
N SER A 550 0.05 -35.92 -12.71
CA SER A 550 -0.70 -36.90 -13.50
C SER A 550 -1.87 -36.27 -14.27
N ASN A 551 -2.25 -36.86 -15.40
CA ASN A 551 -3.46 -36.51 -16.17
C ASN A 551 -3.60 -35.03 -16.55
N ILE A 552 -2.49 -34.37 -16.89
CA ILE A 552 -2.48 -32.94 -17.26
C ILE A 552 -3.29 -32.74 -18.55
N THR A 553 -4.51 -32.22 -18.39
CA THR A 553 -5.44 -31.90 -19.48
C THR A 553 -5.89 -30.45 -19.32
N LEU A 554 -5.71 -29.63 -20.35
CA LEU A 554 -6.05 -28.21 -20.27
C LEU A 554 -7.55 -27.96 -20.17
N ARG A 555 -7.94 -26.97 -19.36
CA ARG A 555 -9.35 -26.61 -19.11
C ARG A 555 -10.09 -26.17 -20.38
N THR A 556 -11.32 -26.66 -20.57
CA THR A 556 -12.22 -26.33 -21.72
C THR A 556 -13.36 -25.42 -21.28
N ARG A 557 -13.59 -24.30 -21.98
CA ARG A 557 -14.71 -23.39 -21.67
C ARG A 557 -16.04 -24.06 -22.04
N SER A 558 -16.63 -24.78 -21.09
CA SER A 558 -18.09 -24.84 -20.96
C SER A 558 -18.47 -23.75 -19.97
N PHE A 559 -19.23 -22.76 -20.41
CA PHE A 559 -19.97 -21.91 -19.47
C PHE A 559 -21.01 -22.79 -18.78
N THR A 560 -20.62 -23.39 -17.67
CA THR A 560 -21.55 -23.90 -16.67
C THR A 560 -21.33 -23.10 -15.41
N SER A 561 -22.25 -22.16 -15.18
CA SER A 561 -22.56 -21.71 -13.83
C SER A 561 -22.93 -22.94 -13.01
N SER A 562 -21.97 -23.48 -12.29
CA SER A 562 -22.21 -24.48 -11.27
C SER A 562 -21.19 -24.31 -10.15
N ALA A 563 -21.20 -23.13 -9.54
CA ALA A 563 -21.25 -23.16 -8.08
C ALA A 563 -22.54 -23.90 -7.76
N LYS A 564 -22.42 -25.17 -7.35
CA LYS A 564 -23.52 -25.82 -6.63
C LYS A 564 -23.84 -24.88 -5.48
N ALA A 565 -24.99 -24.23 -5.59
CA ALA A 565 -25.75 -23.78 -4.46
C ALA A 565 -25.87 -24.99 -3.51
N ALA A 566 -24.98 -25.04 -2.54
CA ALA A 566 -25.33 -25.60 -1.25
C ALA A 566 -26.19 -24.51 -0.61
N ASP A 567 -27.51 -24.73 -0.67
CA ASP A 567 -28.61 -23.95 -0.10
C ASP A 567 -28.33 -22.47 0.13
N GLN A 568 -28.78 -21.63 -0.81
CA GLN A 568 -29.19 -20.28 -0.40
C GLN A 568 -30.40 -20.44 0.53
N PRO A 569 -30.32 -20.01 1.81
CA PRO A 569 -31.52 -19.84 2.59
C PRO A 569 -32.33 -18.74 1.91
N SER A 570 -33.63 -18.95 1.79
CA SER A 570 -34.60 -17.95 1.34
C SER A 570 -34.27 -16.57 1.94
N SER A 571 -33.87 -15.58 1.13
CA SER A 571 -33.67 -14.22 1.62
C SER A 571 -35.01 -13.70 2.10
N VAL A 572 -35.19 -13.65 3.42
CA VAL A 572 -36.42 -13.13 4.01
C VAL A 572 -36.41 -11.62 3.78
N GLN A 573 -37.39 -11.10 3.05
CA GLN A 573 -37.59 -9.66 2.98
C GLN A 573 -38.00 -9.16 4.37
N HIS A 574 -37.06 -8.46 5.03
CA HIS A 574 -37.25 -7.90 6.35
C HIS A 574 -36.83 -6.44 6.36
N GLN A 575 -37.71 -5.57 6.84
CA GLN A 575 -37.40 -4.17 7.09
C GLN A 575 -37.06 -4.00 8.58
N PRO A 576 -35.87 -3.50 8.93
CA PRO A 576 -35.49 -3.23 10.32
C PRO A 576 -36.50 -2.35 11.03
N ILE A 577 -36.78 -2.64 12.30
CA ILE A 577 -37.61 -1.74 13.13
C ILE A 577 -36.71 -0.59 13.58
N VAL A 578 -36.92 0.60 13.00
CA VAL A 578 -36.14 1.80 13.33
C VAL A 578 -36.51 2.30 14.72
N GLN A 579 -35.51 2.40 15.59
CA GLN A 579 -35.62 2.97 16.94
C GLN A 579 -34.69 4.18 17.04
N ALA A 580 -35.05 5.18 17.86
CA ALA A 580 -34.10 6.23 18.21
C ALA A 580 -33.03 5.65 19.14
N ASN A 581 -31.79 6.12 19.04
CA ASN A 581 -30.66 5.65 19.84
C ASN A 581 -30.92 5.77 21.35
N ASP A 582 -31.49 6.91 21.78
CA ASP A 582 -31.81 7.18 23.18
C ASP A 582 -33.11 6.50 23.67
N GLU A 583 -33.85 5.83 22.77
CA GLU A 583 -35.09 5.10 23.08
C GLU A 583 -34.98 3.61 22.68
N PHE A 584 -33.75 3.12 22.44
CA PHE A 584 -33.53 1.79 21.89
C PHE A 584 -33.88 0.71 22.92
N LYS A 585 -34.86 -0.14 22.58
CA LYS A 585 -35.31 -1.23 23.45
C LYS A 585 -34.83 -2.57 22.91
N VAL A 586 -34.08 -3.30 23.73
CA VAL A 586 -33.57 -4.64 23.41
C VAL A 586 -34.75 -5.59 23.11
N GLU A 587 -35.86 -5.50 23.85
CA GLU A 587 -37.01 -6.39 23.66
C GLU A 587 -37.69 -6.21 22.31
N VAL A 588 -37.69 -4.97 21.78
CA VAL A 588 -38.23 -4.68 20.44
C VAL A 588 -37.35 -5.35 19.39
N PHE A 589 -36.04 -5.26 19.55
CA PHE A 589 -35.09 -5.91 18.64
C PHE A 589 -35.12 -7.44 18.76
N VAL A 590 -35.27 -8.01 19.95
CA VAL A 590 -35.41 -9.47 20.13
C VAL A 590 -36.68 -9.99 19.42
N ARG A 591 -37.81 -9.29 19.52
CA ARG A 591 -39.03 -9.65 18.75
C ARG A 591 -38.81 -9.57 17.23
N GLU A 592 -37.97 -8.65 16.79
CA GLU A 592 -37.55 -8.57 15.39
C GLU A 592 -36.78 -9.83 14.98
N LEU A 593 -35.81 -10.27 15.79
CA LEU A 593 -35.05 -11.52 15.56
C LEU A 593 -35.96 -12.75 15.57
N GLU A 594 -36.91 -12.85 16.49
CA GLU A 594 -37.91 -13.92 16.53
C GLU A 594 -38.76 -13.95 15.25
N SER A 595 -39.13 -12.77 14.72
CA SER A 595 -39.85 -12.67 13.45
C SER A 595 -39.00 -13.13 12.27
N ILE A 596 -37.71 -12.77 12.22
CA ILE A 596 -36.78 -13.23 11.19
C ILE A 596 -36.61 -14.76 11.27
N ALA A 597 -36.38 -15.31 12.47
CA ALA A 597 -36.25 -16.74 12.69
C ALA A 597 -37.48 -17.51 12.22
N SER A 598 -38.69 -17.04 12.58
CA SER A 598 -39.95 -17.66 12.14
C SER A 598 -40.11 -17.65 10.62
N LYS A 599 -39.61 -16.63 9.91
CA LYS A 599 -39.68 -16.54 8.45
C LYS A 599 -38.63 -17.41 7.75
N LEU A 600 -37.47 -17.65 8.37
CA LEU A 600 -36.44 -18.57 7.88
C LEU A 600 -36.85 -20.05 8.07
N GLY A 601 -37.64 -20.34 9.11
CA GLY A 601 -38.28 -21.65 9.29
C GLY A 601 -38.77 -21.88 10.72
N ASN A 602 -39.77 -22.75 10.89
CA ASN A 602 -40.38 -23.05 12.21
C ASN A 602 -39.42 -23.68 13.24
N ALA A 603 -38.21 -24.11 12.83
CA ALA A 603 -37.21 -24.71 13.71
C ALA A 603 -35.96 -23.83 13.93
N THR A 604 -35.84 -22.69 13.25
CA THR A 604 -34.69 -21.78 13.36
C THR A 604 -34.73 -21.04 14.70
N LYS A 605 -33.62 -21.06 15.44
CA LYS A 605 -33.46 -20.31 16.69
C LYS A 605 -32.76 -18.99 16.42
N ILE A 606 -33.03 -18.00 17.29
CA ILE A 606 -32.34 -16.69 17.24
C ILE A 606 -30.83 -16.78 17.46
N THR A 607 -30.34 -17.91 18.00
CA THR A 607 -28.92 -18.21 18.22
C THR A 607 -28.23 -18.84 17.01
N ASP A 608 -28.98 -19.20 15.96
CA ASP A 608 -28.44 -19.90 14.80
C ASP A 608 -27.69 -18.93 13.87
N ARG A 609 -26.61 -19.43 13.25
CA ARG A 609 -25.78 -18.67 12.29
C ARG A 609 -26.57 -17.99 11.18
N ALA A 610 -27.62 -18.64 10.68
CA ALA A 610 -28.48 -18.09 9.63
C ALA A 610 -29.10 -16.72 9.98
N ILE A 611 -29.29 -16.42 11.28
CA ILE A 611 -29.77 -15.12 11.74
C ILE A 611 -28.70 -14.05 11.54
N ALA A 612 -27.45 -14.34 11.89
CA ALA A 612 -26.33 -13.42 11.69
C ALA A 612 -26.12 -13.13 10.20
N GLU A 613 -26.15 -14.17 9.35
CA GLU A 613 -26.01 -14.03 7.89
C GLU A 613 -27.15 -13.17 7.29
N GLN A 614 -28.38 -13.35 7.77
CA GLN A 614 -29.51 -12.53 7.35
C GLN A 614 -29.35 -11.07 7.79
N LEU A 615 -28.87 -10.81 9.01
CA LEU A 615 -28.60 -9.46 9.50
C LEU A 615 -27.48 -8.78 8.71
N ASP A 616 -26.39 -9.48 8.41
CA ASP A 616 -25.28 -8.97 7.59
C ASP A 616 -25.71 -8.66 6.17
N SER A 617 -26.53 -9.53 5.55
CA SER A 617 -27.05 -9.31 4.20
C SER A 617 -27.96 -8.08 4.09
N ALA A 618 -28.61 -7.70 5.20
CA ALA A 618 -29.52 -6.57 5.28
C ALA A 618 -28.86 -5.29 5.85
N ASP A 619 -27.56 -5.33 6.17
CA ASP A 619 -26.85 -4.20 6.75
C ASP A 619 -26.47 -3.16 5.70
N PRO A 620 -27.08 -1.94 5.72
CA PRO A 620 -26.74 -0.90 4.76
C PRO A 620 -25.30 -0.41 4.93
N LEU A 621 -24.69 -0.59 6.10
CA LEU A 621 -23.30 -0.19 6.37
C LEU A 621 -22.28 -1.27 5.98
N GLY A 622 -22.72 -2.45 5.52
CA GLY A 622 -21.86 -3.56 5.11
C GLY A 622 -20.74 -3.16 4.14
N PRO A 623 -20.99 -2.33 3.10
CA PRO A 623 -19.95 -1.85 2.19
C PRO A 623 -18.80 -1.09 2.86
N MET A 624 -19.02 -0.46 4.03
CA MET A 624 -17.97 0.26 4.74
C MET A 624 -16.82 -0.64 5.19
N ARG A 625 -17.09 -1.94 5.46
CA ARG A 625 -16.06 -2.91 5.86
C ARG A 625 -14.95 -3.01 4.81
N LYS A 626 -15.29 -2.92 3.52
CA LYS A 626 -14.32 -2.94 2.41
C LYS A 626 -13.36 -1.74 2.43
N GLY A 627 -13.72 -0.66 3.14
CA GLY A 627 -12.88 0.52 3.33
C GLY A 627 -11.69 0.30 4.27
N TYR A 628 -11.65 -0.83 4.98
CA TYR A 628 -10.59 -1.19 5.91
C TYR A 628 -9.72 -2.34 5.39
N ILE A 629 -8.50 -2.40 5.90
CA ILE A 629 -7.59 -3.53 5.77
C ILE A 629 -7.59 -4.23 7.13
N LEU A 630 -8.12 -5.45 7.17
CA LEU A 630 -8.19 -6.26 8.39
C LEU A 630 -7.08 -7.31 8.37
N PRO A 631 -6.47 -7.63 9.52
CA PRO A 631 -5.51 -8.72 9.60
C PRO A 631 -6.19 -10.06 9.29
N THR A 632 -5.47 -10.96 8.63
CA THR A 632 -5.87 -12.36 8.44
C THR A 632 -5.46 -13.21 9.63
N PHE A 633 -5.98 -14.44 9.76
CA PHE A 633 -5.63 -15.34 10.87
C PHE A 633 -4.12 -15.61 10.94
N LYS A 634 -3.43 -15.81 9.80
CA LYS A 634 -1.97 -16.00 9.78
C LYS A 634 -1.18 -14.76 10.22
N ASP A 635 -1.77 -13.57 10.16
CA ASP A 635 -1.10 -12.33 10.60
C ASP A 635 -1.12 -12.19 12.13
N VAL A 636 -2.03 -12.88 12.83
CA VAL A 636 -2.28 -12.68 14.27
C VAL A 636 -2.15 -13.95 15.12
N CYS A 637 -2.20 -15.12 14.51
CA CYS A 637 -2.01 -16.40 15.19
C CYS A 637 -0.59 -16.90 15.01
N ALA A 638 -0.12 -17.69 15.97
CA ALA A 638 1.16 -18.36 15.86
C ALA A 638 1.17 -19.31 14.64
N PRO A 639 2.32 -19.53 13.99
CA PRO A 639 2.40 -20.37 12.78
C PRO A 639 1.90 -21.82 12.97
N ASP A 640 1.87 -22.30 14.21
CA ASP A 640 1.38 -23.61 14.69
C ASP A 640 -0.11 -23.58 15.09
N TYR A 641 -0.85 -22.50 14.78
CA TYR A 641 -2.28 -22.47 15.04
C TYR A 641 -3.04 -23.38 14.06
N LYS A 642 -3.43 -24.57 14.52
CA LYS A 642 -4.24 -25.52 13.74
C LYS A 642 -5.64 -24.98 13.49
N SER A 643 -5.89 -24.58 12.25
CA SER A 643 -7.22 -24.24 11.76
C SER A 643 -8.19 -25.40 11.98
N SER A 644 -9.36 -25.11 12.55
CA SER A 644 -10.42 -26.06 12.85
C SER A 644 -11.69 -25.82 12.01
N SER A 645 -11.69 -24.76 11.18
CA SER A 645 -12.84 -24.30 10.41
C SER A 645 -12.40 -23.36 9.28
N ALA A 646 -13.29 -23.11 8.31
CA ALA A 646 -13.01 -22.14 7.24
C ALA A 646 -12.79 -20.71 7.80
N GLU A 647 -13.43 -20.39 8.92
CA GLU A 647 -13.33 -19.11 9.62
C GLU A 647 -11.99 -18.92 10.31
N THR A 648 -11.26 -20.00 10.59
CA THR A 648 -9.93 -19.98 11.22
C THR A 648 -8.83 -20.40 10.25
N ALA A 649 -9.11 -20.42 8.95
CA ALA A 649 -8.12 -20.72 7.92
C ALA A 649 -7.06 -19.59 7.85
N PRO A 650 -5.80 -19.88 7.49
CA PRO A 650 -4.72 -18.89 7.50
C PRO A 650 -5.04 -17.56 6.78
N ASP A 651 -5.67 -17.63 5.60
CA ASP A 651 -6.03 -16.46 4.80
C ASP A 651 -7.41 -15.84 5.13
N ALA A 652 -8.15 -16.41 6.08
CA ALA A 652 -9.43 -15.85 6.52
C ALA A 652 -9.21 -14.53 7.28
N GLU A 653 -10.10 -13.54 7.09
CA GLU A 653 -10.07 -12.31 7.90
C GLU A 653 -10.24 -12.67 9.38
N SER A 654 -9.37 -12.16 10.24
CA SER A 654 -9.46 -12.39 11.68
C SER A 654 -10.64 -11.66 12.30
N LEU A 655 -11.20 -12.24 13.37
CA LEU A 655 -12.23 -11.58 14.19
C LEU A 655 -11.58 -10.51 15.08
N TYR A 656 -11.38 -9.32 14.52
CA TYR A 656 -10.69 -8.23 15.22
C TYR A 656 -11.61 -7.45 16.18
N MET A 657 -11.68 -7.88 17.44
CA MET A 657 -12.48 -7.23 18.49
C MET A 657 -11.69 -6.27 19.39
N CYS A 658 -10.53 -5.77 18.93
CA CYS A 658 -9.65 -4.86 19.68
C CYS A 658 -9.60 -3.42 19.13
N GLY A 659 -10.56 -3.02 18.29
CA GLY A 659 -10.64 -1.67 17.71
C GLY A 659 -10.81 -0.53 18.73
N ASN A 660 -11.25 -0.86 19.95
CA ASN A 660 -11.31 0.07 21.08
C ASN A 660 -9.93 0.46 21.62
N SER A 661 -8.88 -0.26 21.26
CA SER A 661 -7.49 0.02 21.63
C SER A 661 -6.69 0.57 20.45
N LEU A 662 -6.76 -0.12 19.30
CA LEU A 662 -6.16 0.32 18.04
C LEU A 662 -7.11 0.01 16.89
N GLY A 663 -7.59 1.05 16.21
CA GLY A 663 -8.48 0.90 15.06
C GLY A 663 -7.75 0.35 13.83
N PRO A 664 -8.44 -0.40 12.95
CA PRO A 664 -7.84 -0.98 11.75
C PRO A 664 -7.48 0.09 10.71
N LEU A 665 -6.48 -0.19 9.87
CA LEU A 665 -6.03 0.72 8.83
C LEU A 665 -7.12 0.95 7.76
N SER A 666 -7.50 2.20 7.55
CA SER A 666 -8.33 2.60 6.40
C SER A 666 -7.52 2.58 5.10
N ARG A 667 -8.13 2.14 4.00
CA ARG A 667 -7.54 2.23 2.66
C ARG A 667 -7.32 3.68 2.22
N LEU A 668 -8.18 4.61 2.66
CA LEU A 668 -7.99 6.05 2.40
C LEU A 668 -6.80 6.60 3.19
N THR A 669 -6.58 6.13 4.41
CA THR A 669 -5.39 6.48 5.21
C THR A 669 -4.12 6.07 4.46
N LYS A 670 -4.04 4.83 3.96
CA LYS A 670 -2.90 4.38 3.14
C LYS A 670 -2.66 5.30 1.94
N LYS A 671 -3.73 5.59 1.18
CA LYS A 671 -3.67 6.46 0.00
C LYS A 671 -3.17 7.88 0.34
N TYR A 672 -3.70 8.51 1.39
CA TYR A 672 -3.30 9.87 1.73
C TYR A 672 -1.89 9.95 2.28
N LEU A 673 -1.43 8.96 3.06
CA LEU A 673 -0.04 8.87 3.48
C LEU A 673 0.91 8.80 2.27
N GLU A 674 0.61 7.95 1.27
CA GLU A 674 1.39 7.87 0.03
C GLU A 674 1.42 9.23 -0.71
N GLN A 675 0.28 9.95 -0.76
CA GLN A 675 0.20 11.28 -1.37
C GLN A 675 1.04 12.33 -0.63
N GLU A 676 1.04 12.33 0.70
CA GLU A 676 1.86 13.26 1.48
C GLU A 676 3.36 12.98 1.33
N ILE A 677 3.76 11.70 1.30
CA ILE A 677 5.15 11.30 1.07
C ILE A 677 5.61 11.77 -0.32
N GLU A 678 4.78 11.57 -1.34
CA GLU A 678 5.11 12.05 -2.69
C GLU A 678 5.13 13.59 -2.77
N ALA A 679 4.14 14.25 -2.17
CA ALA A 679 4.10 15.71 -2.14
C ALA A 679 5.32 16.31 -1.47
N TRP A 680 5.75 15.71 -0.35
CA TRP A 680 6.98 16.10 0.33
C TRP A 680 8.20 15.93 -0.57
N GLY A 681 8.37 14.78 -1.22
CA GLY A 681 9.48 14.54 -2.14
C GLY A 681 9.50 15.50 -3.34
N ARG A 682 8.34 15.86 -3.89
CA ARG A 682 8.23 16.67 -5.11
C ARG A 682 8.24 18.18 -4.86
N LYS A 683 7.72 18.64 -3.72
CA LYS A 683 7.50 20.07 -3.43
C LYS A 683 8.29 20.58 -2.23
N ALA A 684 8.75 19.70 -1.34
CA ALA A 684 9.42 20.07 -0.10
C ALA A 684 8.67 21.20 0.62
N VAL A 685 9.37 22.28 1.02
CA VAL A 685 8.77 23.44 1.70
C VAL A 685 7.63 24.10 0.92
N LEU A 686 7.60 24.00 -0.41
CA LEU A 686 6.53 24.59 -1.22
C LEU A 686 5.17 23.92 -0.94
N GLY A 687 5.15 22.67 -0.45
CA GLY A 687 3.93 21.95 -0.07
C GLY A 687 3.09 22.67 1.00
N HIS A 688 3.70 23.56 1.79
CA HIS A 688 2.97 24.40 2.74
C HIS A 688 1.91 25.30 2.08
N PHE A 689 2.15 25.70 0.83
CA PHE A 689 1.31 26.64 0.09
C PHE A 689 0.78 26.06 -1.24
N GLU A 690 1.48 25.08 -1.82
CA GLU A 690 1.18 24.47 -3.11
C GLU A 690 1.31 22.93 -3.04
N HIS A 691 0.21 22.25 -2.66
CA HIS A 691 0.18 20.79 -2.58
C HIS A 691 -0.26 20.16 -3.92
N PRO A 692 0.45 19.16 -4.46
CA PRO A 692 0.16 18.59 -5.79
C PRO A 692 -1.17 17.84 -5.84
N TYR A 693 -1.69 17.43 -4.68
CA TYR A 693 -2.97 16.75 -4.52
C TYR A 693 -4.09 17.65 -3.99
N GLY A 694 -3.89 18.97 -3.97
CA GLY A 694 -4.92 19.95 -3.61
C GLY A 694 -4.56 20.77 -2.37
N THR A 695 -5.11 20.40 -1.21
CA THR A 695 -5.09 21.21 0.02
C THR A 695 -3.67 21.45 0.54
N PRO A 696 -3.19 22.71 0.63
CA PRO A 696 -1.89 23.03 1.23
C PRO A 696 -1.80 22.60 2.70
N TRP A 697 -0.60 22.25 3.18
CA TRP A 697 -0.39 21.82 4.57
C TRP A 697 -0.85 22.87 5.59
N THR A 698 -0.70 24.15 5.28
CA THR A 698 -1.18 25.26 6.13
C THR A 698 -2.71 25.31 6.30
N GLN A 699 -3.46 24.56 5.50
CA GLN A 699 -4.93 24.53 5.52
C GLN A 699 -5.51 23.18 5.94
N MET A 700 -4.69 22.13 6.06
CA MET A 700 -5.15 20.78 6.35
C MET A 700 -5.86 20.66 7.70
N GLU A 701 -5.36 21.37 8.71
CA GLU A 701 -5.95 21.48 10.05
C GLU A 701 -7.43 21.88 10.03
N LYS A 702 -7.82 22.77 9.10
CA LYS A 702 -9.19 23.24 8.97
C LYS A 702 -10.13 22.10 8.58
N ARG A 703 -9.74 21.32 7.56
CA ARG A 703 -10.55 20.22 7.04
C ARG A 703 -10.68 19.07 8.05
N VAL A 704 -9.57 18.69 8.68
CA VAL A 704 -9.59 17.63 9.69
C VAL A 704 -10.36 18.08 10.93
N GLY A 705 -10.22 19.35 11.33
CA GLY A 705 -11.02 19.96 12.39
C GLY A 705 -12.52 19.92 12.13
N GLU A 706 -12.97 20.19 10.89
CA GLU A 706 -14.40 20.06 10.51
C GLU A 706 -14.93 18.64 10.70
N LEU A 707 -14.16 17.64 10.27
CA LEU A 707 -14.53 16.23 10.42
C LEU A 707 -14.61 15.86 11.90
N CYS A 708 -13.61 16.25 12.71
CA CYS A 708 -13.64 16.02 14.15
C CYS A 708 -14.82 16.73 14.83
N ALA A 709 -15.11 17.98 14.47
CA ALA A 709 -16.22 18.75 15.02
C ALA A 709 -17.57 18.07 14.76
N ASN A 710 -17.77 17.50 13.56
CA ASN A 710 -18.95 16.69 13.26
C ASN A 710 -19.04 15.44 14.15
N MET A 711 -17.93 14.73 14.39
CA MET A 711 -17.94 13.52 15.24
C MET A 711 -18.31 13.79 16.70
N VAL A 712 -17.97 14.98 17.21
CA VAL A 712 -18.16 15.32 18.63
C VAL A 712 -19.35 16.25 18.91
N GLY A 713 -20.09 16.69 17.88
CA GLY A 713 -21.18 17.64 18.03
C GLY A 713 -20.71 18.99 18.57
N ALA A 714 -19.71 19.57 17.90
CA ALA A 714 -19.14 20.88 18.22
C ALA A 714 -19.09 21.80 17.00
N LYS A 715 -18.96 23.11 17.23
CA LYS A 715 -18.65 24.06 16.15
C LYS A 715 -17.21 23.86 15.71
N GLN A 716 -16.93 24.12 14.42
CA GLN A 716 -15.57 24.03 13.89
C GLN A 716 -14.56 24.89 14.69
N SER A 717 -14.97 26.10 15.11
CA SER A 717 -14.13 27.00 15.91
C SER A 717 -13.79 26.48 17.31
N GLU A 718 -14.50 25.47 17.79
CA GLU A 718 -14.33 24.89 19.11
C GLU A 718 -13.42 23.65 19.11
N VAL A 719 -12.99 23.17 17.93
CA VAL A 719 -12.18 21.96 17.81
C VAL A 719 -10.86 22.26 17.13
N VAL A 720 -9.79 21.65 17.63
CA VAL A 720 -8.50 21.62 16.96
C VAL A 720 -7.84 20.26 17.10
N VAL A 721 -7.02 19.91 16.11
CA VAL A 721 -6.24 18.66 16.08
C VAL A 721 -4.77 19.01 16.31
N MET A 722 -4.19 18.44 17.35
CA MET A 722 -2.82 18.71 17.79
C MET A 722 -2.32 17.66 18.78
N ALA A 723 -1.00 17.50 18.85
CA ALA A 723 -0.27 16.72 19.86
C ALA A 723 -0.88 15.32 20.13
N THR A 724 -0.84 14.87 21.37
CA THR A 724 -1.37 13.58 21.84
C THR A 724 -2.38 13.79 22.95
N LEU A 725 -3.16 12.75 23.30
CA LEU A 725 -4.26 12.86 24.27
C LEU A 725 -3.83 13.46 25.60
N THR A 726 -2.87 12.84 26.28
CA THR A 726 -2.39 13.32 27.59
C THR A 726 -1.68 14.68 27.48
N GLY A 727 -0.99 14.94 26.35
CA GLY A 727 -0.39 16.24 26.09
C GLY A 727 -1.44 17.36 25.97
N ASN A 728 -2.55 17.08 25.29
CA ASN A 728 -3.70 17.98 25.20
C ASN A 728 -4.38 18.14 26.55
N LEU A 729 -4.53 17.07 27.33
CA LEU A 729 -5.07 17.14 28.69
C LEU A 729 -4.22 18.07 29.56
N HIS A 730 -2.89 17.95 29.55
CA HIS A 730 -2.00 18.88 30.25
C HIS A 730 -2.13 20.32 29.75
N SER A 731 -2.26 20.52 28.43
CA SER A 731 -2.44 21.85 27.84
C SER A 731 -3.75 22.52 28.31
N LEU A 732 -4.82 21.73 28.39
CA LEU A 732 -6.11 22.16 28.92
C LEU A 732 -6.00 22.43 30.42
N LEU A 733 -5.45 21.51 31.22
CA LEU A 733 -5.31 21.68 32.67
C LEU A 733 -4.40 22.86 33.03
N ALA A 734 -3.32 23.11 32.29
CA ALA A 734 -2.49 24.31 32.48
C ALA A 734 -3.28 25.62 32.27
N THR A 735 -4.34 25.57 31.47
CA THR A 735 -5.23 26.70 31.24
C THR A 735 -6.38 26.75 32.24
N PHE A 736 -7.07 25.62 32.46
CA PHE A 736 -8.34 25.50 33.18
C PHE A 736 -8.21 25.16 34.66
N TYR A 737 -7.19 24.43 35.08
CA TYR A 737 -6.91 24.15 36.48
C TYR A 737 -6.11 25.30 37.10
N ARG A 738 -6.82 26.22 37.76
CA ARG A 738 -6.24 27.41 38.39
C ARG A 738 -6.60 27.48 39.87
N PRO A 739 -6.00 26.63 40.71
CA PRO A 739 -6.35 26.54 42.12
C PRO A 739 -5.97 27.78 42.94
N ALA A 740 -5.11 28.67 42.41
CA ALA A 740 -4.81 29.99 42.97
C ALA A 740 -5.51 31.12 42.19
N THR A 741 -6.63 31.62 42.72
CA THR A 741 -7.13 32.99 42.57
C THR A 741 -6.77 33.77 41.29
N LYS A 742 -7.10 33.23 40.12
CA LYS A 742 -7.27 34.02 38.89
C LYS A 742 -8.56 33.55 38.23
N PRO A 743 -9.64 34.36 38.25
CA PRO A 743 -10.93 33.89 37.78
C PRO A 743 -10.93 33.66 36.27
N PHE A 744 -11.61 32.60 35.86
CA PHE A 744 -12.14 32.45 34.51
C PHE A 744 -13.26 33.48 34.33
N GLY A 745 -13.21 34.22 33.22
CA GLY A 745 -14.27 35.15 32.85
C GLY A 745 -15.51 34.38 32.38
N VAL A 746 -16.49 34.25 33.27
CA VAL A 746 -17.92 34.50 32.99
C VAL A 746 -18.48 35.10 34.29
N ASP A 747 -18.73 36.41 34.29
CA ASP A 747 -19.30 37.24 35.37
C ASP A 747 -18.77 37.02 36.81
N PHE A 748 -17.48 37.28 37.04
CA PHE A 748 -16.92 37.41 38.39
C PHE A 748 -16.06 38.67 38.53
N ASP A 749 -16.63 39.72 39.12
CA ASP A 749 -15.98 41.02 39.42
C ASP A 749 -15.12 40.97 40.72
N GLY A 750 -14.77 39.79 41.23
CA GLY A 750 -14.14 39.63 42.53
C GLY A 750 -12.61 39.78 42.50
N ASP A 751 -12.13 40.86 43.13
CA ASP A 751 -10.76 41.02 43.61
C ASP A 751 -10.36 39.81 44.48
N VAL A 752 -9.23 39.18 44.16
CA VAL A 752 -8.64 38.03 44.86
C VAL A 752 -8.39 38.29 46.34
N GLU A 753 -7.97 39.51 46.65
CA GLU A 753 -7.78 39.97 48.02
C GLU A 753 -9.12 40.29 48.68
N ALA A 754 -10.15 40.69 47.91
CA ALA A 754 -11.52 40.81 48.40
C ALA A 754 -12.17 39.45 48.68
N ALA A 755 -11.95 38.42 47.84
CA ALA A 755 -12.47 37.07 48.04
C ALA A 755 -11.85 36.39 49.27
N LYS A 756 -10.54 36.58 49.50
CA LYS A 756 -9.88 36.18 50.75
C LYS A 756 -10.43 36.96 51.95
N LYS A 757 -10.67 38.27 51.82
CA LYS A 757 -11.31 39.10 52.87
C LYS A 757 -12.79 38.74 53.13
N GLN A 758 -13.47 38.14 52.16
CA GLN A 758 -14.86 37.67 52.25
C GLN A 758 -14.97 36.22 52.77
N GLY A 759 -13.85 35.53 53.04
CA GLY A 759 -13.85 34.17 53.59
C GLY A 759 -14.13 33.07 52.56
N ASN A 760 -14.03 33.35 51.25
CA ASN A 760 -14.25 32.35 50.21
C ASN A 760 -13.13 31.30 50.21
N LYS A 761 -13.52 30.03 50.11
CA LYS A 761 -12.59 28.91 50.09
C LYS A 761 -11.87 28.78 48.75
N ILE A 762 -10.66 28.22 48.79
CA ILE A 762 -9.82 28.03 47.61
C ILE A 762 -10.33 26.80 46.84
N LYS A 763 -10.63 26.96 45.56
CA LYS A 763 -11.06 25.86 44.68
C LYS A 763 -9.83 25.11 44.16
N HIS A 764 -9.48 23.98 44.76
CA HIS A 764 -8.32 23.18 44.36
C HIS A 764 -8.64 21.71 44.05
N LYS A 765 -9.83 21.23 44.44
CA LYS A 765 -10.20 19.82 44.27
C LYS A 765 -10.61 19.49 42.83
N ILE A 766 -10.28 18.28 42.38
CA ILE A 766 -10.72 17.69 41.12
C ILE A 766 -11.50 16.41 41.42
N ILE A 767 -12.74 16.32 40.93
CA ILE A 767 -13.55 15.10 40.98
C ILE A 767 -13.21 14.24 39.76
N PHE A 768 -12.94 12.95 39.97
CA PHE A 768 -12.60 11.99 38.92
C PHE A 768 -13.15 10.59 39.23
N GLU A 769 -13.29 9.72 38.22
CA GLU A 769 -13.67 8.33 38.44
C GLU A 769 -12.50 7.50 39.00
N GLN A 770 -12.71 6.80 40.11
CA GLN A 770 -11.66 5.95 40.67
C GLN A 770 -11.31 4.86 39.67
N LYS A 771 -10.01 4.62 39.45
CA LYS A 771 -9.51 3.79 38.34
C LYS A 771 -9.86 4.36 36.97
N ALA A 772 -9.90 5.70 36.85
CA ALA A 772 -9.66 6.39 35.58
C ALA A 772 -8.41 5.83 34.89
N PHE A 773 -8.31 6.02 33.59
CA PHE A 773 -7.15 5.52 32.83
C PHE A 773 -5.85 6.04 33.47
N PRO A 774 -4.78 5.22 33.58
CA PRO A 774 -3.60 5.58 34.37
C PRO A 774 -2.99 6.93 33.97
N SER A 775 -2.97 7.25 32.67
CA SER A 775 -2.40 8.50 32.18
C SER A 775 -3.16 9.74 32.67
N ASP A 776 -4.48 9.69 32.72
CA ASP A 776 -5.34 10.74 33.28
C ASP A 776 -5.06 10.93 34.77
N GLN A 777 -4.95 9.84 35.53
CA GLN A 777 -4.62 9.91 36.96
C GLN A 777 -3.26 10.58 37.18
N TYR A 778 -2.25 10.21 36.40
CA TYR A 778 -0.92 10.82 36.48
C TYR A 778 -0.96 12.30 36.09
N ALA A 779 -1.71 12.67 35.05
CA ALA A 779 -1.86 14.06 34.63
C ALA A 779 -2.56 14.92 35.70
N LEU A 780 -3.61 14.36 36.32
CA LEU A 780 -4.33 15.01 37.41
C LEU A 780 -3.47 15.17 38.67
N MET A 781 -2.77 14.12 39.11
CA MET A 781 -1.87 14.17 40.27
C MET A 781 -0.75 15.18 40.04
N SER A 782 -0.06 15.12 38.90
CA SER A 782 1.06 16.01 38.59
C SER A 782 0.64 17.47 38.45
N VAL A 783 -0.53 17.78 37.85
CA VAL A 783 -0.97 19.18 37.76
C VAL A 783 -1.32 19.76 39.14
N ILE A 784 -1.85 18.94 40.05
CA ILE A 784 -2.10 19.31 41.44
C ILE A 784 -0.78 19.63 42.15
N GLU A 785 0.21 18.75 42.03
CA GLU A 785 1.55 18.93 42.63
C GLU A 785 2.28 20.15 42.06
N LEU A 786 2.24 20.36 40.74
CA LEU A 786 2.83 21.52 40.07
C LEU A 786 2.23 22.85 40.53
N ASN A 787 1.00 22.83 41.05
CA ASN A 787 0.33 23.99 41.63
C ASN A 787 0.49 24.07 43.16
N GLY A 788 1.30 23.21 43.77
CA GLY A 788 1.63 23.24 45.19
C GLY A 788 0.58 22.63 46.12
N TYR A 789 -0.31 21.79 45.59
CA TYR A 789 -1.33 21.08 46.36
C TYR A 789 -0.97 19.60 46.54
N ASP A 790 -1.55 18.95 47.54
CA ASP A 790 -1.41 17.52 47.78
C ASP A 790 -2.51 16.74 47.04
N PRO A 791 -2.16 15.82 46.12
CA PRO A 791 -3.11 14.94 45.44
C PRO A 791 -4.02 14.16 46.40
N ALA A 792 -3.53 13.74 47.56
CA ALA A 792 -4.32 12.96 48.52
C ALA A 792 -5.51 13.75 49.10
N THR A 793 -5.43 15.08 49.10
CA THR A 793 -6.49 15.98 49.59
C THR A 793 -7.23 16.72 48.47
N SER A 794 -6.64 16.75 47.27
CA SER A 794 -7.16 17.49 46.12
C SER A 794 -7.82 16.60 45.07
N LEU A 795 -7.61 15.29 45.09
CA LEU A 795 -8.38 14.35 44.27
C LEU A 795 -9.56 13.79 45.03
N VAL A 796 -10.75 13.90 44.42
CA VAL A 796 -12.00 13.37 44.97
C VAL A 796 -12.44 12.19 44.10
N PRO A 797 -12.15 10.94 44.54
CA PRO A 797 -12.49 9.75 43.77
C PRO A 797 -13.99 9.44 43.83
N LEU A 798 -14.60 9.19 42.68
CA LEU A 798 -15.90 8.54 42.57
C LEU A 798 -15.70 7.04 42.68
N VAL A 799 -16.25 6.42 43.73
CA VAL A 799 -16.05 5.01 44.05
C VAL A 799 -17.36 4.24 43.90
N PRO A 800 -17.38 3.09 43.19
CA PRO A 800 -18.56 2.23 43.12
C PRO A 800 -19.01 1.74 44.51
N LYS A 801 -20.33 1.74 44.75
CA LYS A 801 -20.90 1.22 46.01
C LYS A 801 -21.01 -0.30 46.01
N ASN A 802 -20.96 -0.89 47.22
CA ASN A 802 -21.43 -2.26 47.51
C ASN A 802 -20.87 -3.35 46.58
N GLY A 803 -19.59 -3.27 46.19
CA GLY A 803 -18.96 -4.25 45.31
C GLY A 803 -19.40 -4.16 43.83
N SER A 804 -20.18 -3.14 43.46
CA SER A 804 -20.44 -2.81 42.05
C SER A 804 -19.12 -2.50 41.33
N LYS A 805 -19.13 -2.71 40.01
CA LYS A 805 -18.02 -2.32 39.13
C LYS A 805 -18.25 -0.97 38.45
N THR A 806 -19.50 -0.54 38.35
CA THR A 806 -19.94 0.71 37.70
C THR A 806 -20.38 1.75 38.74
N LEU A 807 -20.40 3.02 38.31
CA LEU A 807 -20.82 4.16 39.12
C LEU A 807 -22.29 4.52 38.82
N GLU A 808 -23.13 4.64 39.84
CA GLU A 808 -24.50 5.11 39.64
C GLU A 808 -24.52 6.62 39.38
N THR A 809 -25.26 7.08 38.36
CA THR A 809 -25.35 8.52 38.02
C THR A 809 -25.81 9.36 39.23
N ALA A 810 -26.75 8.84 40.03
CA ALA A 810 -27.24 9.51 41.24
C ALA A 810 -26.13 9.76 42.27
N ASP A 811 -25.15 8.86 42.37
CA ASP A 811 -24.03 8.98 43.31
C ASP A 811 -22.99 9.99 42.84
N ILE A 812 -22.76 10.07 41.52
CA ILE A 812 -21.92 11.09 40.92
C ILE A 812 -22.54 12.48 41.14
N LEU A 813 -23.84 12.63 40.87
CA LEU A 813 -24.58 13.88 41.11
C LEU A 813 -24.54 14.31 42.58
N ALA A 814 -24.74 13.37 43.50
CA ALA A 814 -24.66 13.64 44.94
C ALA A 814 -23.25 14.09 45.37
N THR A 815 -22.21 13.52 44.76
CA THR A 815 -20.81 13.91 45.02
C THR A 815 -20.53 15.32 44.51
N ILE A 816 -20.92 15.63 43.27
CA ILE A 816 -20.79 16.98 42.68
C ILE A 816 -21.51 18.01 43.56
N GLU A 817 -22.73 17.72 44.00
CA GLU A 817 -23.50 18.61 44.88
C GLU A 817 -22.83 18.83 46.24
N LYS A 818 -22.37 17.75 46.88
CA LYS A 818 -21.66 17.83 48.16
C LYS A 818 -20.41 18.70 48.04
N CYS A 819 -19.57 18.41 47.05
CA CYS A 819 -18.33 19.12 46.81
C CYS A 819 -18.56 20.58 46.35
N GLY A 820 -19.61 20.83 45.58
CA GLY A 820 -20.04 22.17 45.20
C GLY A 820 -20.46 23.01 46.40
N LYS A 821 -21.21 22.43 47.34
CA LYS A 821 -21.59 23.07 48.62
C LYS A 821 -20.37 23.33 49.52
N GLU A 822 -19.34 22.48 49.48
CA GLU A 822 -18.09 22.70 50.20
C GLU A 822 -17.31 23.91 49.69
N GLY A 823 -17.44 24.24 48.40
CA GLY A 823 -16.84 25.42 47.76
C GLY A 823 -15.36 25.27 47.38
N GLU A 824 -14.79 24.06 47.45
CA GLU A 824 -13.36 23.79 47.24
C GLU A 824 -13.06 23.08 45.90
N THR A 825 -14.07 22.74 45.11
CA THR A 825 -13.90 22.02 43.84
C THR A 825 -13.76 22.97 42.65
N ALA A 826 -12.70 22.76 41.87
CA ALA A 826 -12.41 23.51 40.66
C ALA A 826 -12.97 22.82 39.41
N ILE A 827 -12.75 21.51 39.29
CA ILE A 827 -12.99 20.75 38.06
C ILE A 827 -13.65 19.41 38.38
N VAL A 828 -14.57 18.96 37.52
CA VAL A 828 -14.86 17.55 37.28
C VAL A 828 -14.12 17.15 36.01
N LEU A 829 -13.28 16.11 36.07
CA LEU A 829 -12.64 15.52 34.90
C LEU A 829 -12.90 14.02 34.95
N ILE A 830 -13.69 13.52 34.00
CA ILE A 830 -14.02 12.11 33.88
C ILE A 830 -13.88 11.63 32.43
N GLY A 831 -13.75 10.32 32.23
CA GLY A 831 -13.94 9.73 30.90
C GLY A 831 -15.37 9.92 30.39
N GLY A 832 -15.56 9.98 29.07
CA GLY A 832 -16.88 9.86 28.44
C GLY A 832 -17.40 8.43 28.51
N ILE A 833 -16.51 7.47 28.29
CA ILE A 833 -16.72 6.05 28.53
C ILE A 833 -15.57 5.53 29.39
N GLN A 834 -15.88 4.83 30.47
CA GLN A 834 -14.86 4.22 31.33
C GLN A 834 -14.18 3.05 30.58
N TYR A 835 -12.85 3.12 30.42
CA TYR A 835 -12.09 2.25 29.51
C TYR A 835 -12.19 0.74 29.78
N PHE A 836 -12.36 0.36 31.05
CA PHE A 836 -12.37 -1.02 31.51
C PHE A 836 -13.78 -1.59 31.62
N THR A 837 -14.73 -0.83 32.19
CA THR A 837 -16.11 -1.30 32.39
C THR A 837 -16.99 -1.06 31.17
N GLY A 838 -16.56 -0.21 30.23
CA GLY A 838 -17.36 0.21 29.08
C GLY A 838 -18.54 1.12 29.45
N GLN A 839 -18.61 1.61 30.70
CA GLN A 839 -19.70 2.45 31.16
C GLN A 839 -19.69 3.81 30.44
N LEU A 840 -20.76 4.12 29.71
CA LEU A 840 -21.05 5.44 29.17
C LEU A 840 -21.64 6.33 30.27
N PHE A 841 -21.03 7.49 30.52
CA PHE A 841 -21.52 8.45 31.50
C PHE A 841 -22.52 9.43 30.90
N GLU A 842 -23.52 9.86 31.70
CA GLU A 842 -24.54 10.83 31.31
C GLU A 842 -24.01 12.28 31.35
N LEU A 843 -23.04 12.59 30.47
CA LEU A 843 -22.24 13.82 30.50
C LEU A 843 -23.09 15.10 30.53
N GLU A 844 -24.22 15.15 29.80
CA GLU A 844 -25.13 16.29 29.81
C GLU A 844 -25.65 16.62 31.22
N LYS A 845 -26.17 15.60 31.93
CA LYS A 845 -26.73 15.75 33.28
C LYS A 845 -25.64 16.13 34.29
N LEU A 846 -24.48 15.50 34.17
CA LEU A 846 -23.34 15.76 35.06
C LEU A 846 -22.77 17.18 34.86
N ALA A 847 -22.60 17.62 33.61
CA ALA A 847 -22.14 18.96 33.27
C ALA A 847 -23.13 20.04 33.72
N ALA A 848 -24.44 19.82 33.54
CA ALA A 848 -25.47 20.71 34.07
C ALA A 848 -25.38 20.83 35.60
N LYS A 849 -25.19 19.72 36.31
CA LYS A 849 -25.04 19.73 37.77
C LYS A 849 -23.79 20.44 38.25
N ALA A 850 -22.65 20.24 37.58
CA ALA A 850 -21.40 20.94 37.92
C ALA A 850 -21.54 22.46 37.73
N ARG A 851 -22.24 22.88 36.67
CA ARG A 851 -22.50 24.29 36.36
C ARG A 851 -23.31 25.00 37.44
N GLU A 852 -24.26 24.33 38.09
CA GLU A 852 -25.03 24.89 39.23
C GLU A 852 -24.12 25.43 40.36
N TYR A 853 -22.91 24.87 40.51
CA TYR A 853 -21.94 25.22 41.55
C TYR A 853 -20.71 25.98 41.01
N GLY A 854 -20.72 26.36 39.73
CA GLY A 854 -19.59 26.98 39.06
C GLY A 854 -18.33 26.10 39.11
N ILE A 855 -18.50 24.79 38.95
CA ILE A 855 -17.42 23.82 38.76
C ILE A 855 -17.25 23.58 37.27
N LEU A 856 -16.01 23.66 36.76
CA LEU A 856 -15.73 23.38 35.35
C LEU A 856 -15.88 21.89 35.07
N PHE A 857 -16.42 21.54 33.92
CA PHE A 857 -16.63 20.16 33.49
C PHE A 857 -15.79 19.84 32.26
N GLY A 858 -14.69 19.12 32.48
CA GLY A 858 -13.82 18.60 31.44
C GLY A 858 -14.07 17.12 31.20
N VAL A 859 -13.79 16.63 29.98
CA VAL A 859 -14.00 15.21 29.65
C VAL A 859 -12.84 14.64 28.82
N ASP A 860 -12.38 13.45 29.19
CA ASP A 860 -11.56 12.61 28.32
C ASP A 860 -12.47 11.75 27.43
N LEU A 861 -12.37 11.89 26.12
CA LEU A 861 -13.22 11.22 25.15
C LEU A 861 -12.51 10.08 24.41
N ALA A 862 -11.41 9.52 24.93
CA ALA A 862 -10.63 8.48 24.25
C ALA A 862 -11.46 7.27 23.80
N HIS A 863 -12.39 6.81 24.63
CA HIS A 863 -13.29 5.71 24.29
C HIS A 863 -14.64 6.17 23.72
N ALA A 864 -14.92 7.48 23.72
CA ALA A 864 -16.20 8.04 23.26
C ALA A 864 -16.12 8.61 21.84
N PHE A 865 -14.99 9.25 21.48
CA PHE A 865 -14.73 9.77 20.14
C PHE A 865 -14.83 8.66 19.10
N ALA A 866 -15.61 8.91 18.04
CA ALA A 866 -15.90 7.95 16.98
C ALA A 866 -16.57 6.63 17.46
N ASN A 867 -17.17 6.60 18.66
CA ASN A 867 -17.87 5.43 19.21
C ASN A 867 -19.35 5.70 19.54
N VAL A 868 -19.63 6.80 20.27
CA VAL A 868 -21.00 7.18 20.65
C VAL A 868 -21.35 8.58 20.14
N PRO A 869 -22.64 8.92 19.98
CA PRO A 869 -23.06 10.27 19.66
C PRO A 869 -22.71 11.24 20.80
N LEU A 870 -22.16 12.39 20.45
CA LEU A 870 -21.75 13.43 21.39
C LEU A 870 -22.31 14.78 20.95
N ALA A 871 -22.68 15.65 21.89
CA ALA A 871 -23.12 17.01 21.61
C ALA A 871 -22.40 18.00 22.54
N LEU A 872 -21.06 18.05 22.46
CA LEU A 872 -20.23 18.79 23.42
C LEU A 872 -20.61 20.28 23.54
N HIS A 873 -20.94 20.91 22.42
CA HIS A 873 -21.39 22.30 22.39
C HIS A 873 -22.68 22.47 23.20
N ASP A 874 -23.70 21.69 22.87
CA ASP A 874 -25.04 21.84 23.43
C ASP A 874 -25.13 21.39 24.90
N TRP A 875 -24.32 20.39 25.29
CA TRP A 875 -24.17 19.98 26.68
C TRP A 875 -23.43 21.03 27.53
N GLY A 876 -22.77 21.99 26.88
CA GLY A 876 -22.05 23.08 27.52
C GLY A 876 -20.81 22.60 28.29
N ILE A 877 -20.16 21.56 27.78
CA ILE A 877 -18.86 21.05 28.26
C ILE A 877 -17.83 22.18 28.19
N ASP A 878 -16.95 22.33 29.18
CA ASP A 878 -15.98 23.43 29.18
C ASP A 878 -14.81 23.18 28.22
N PHE A 879 -14.25 21.98 28.31
CA PHE A 879 -13.18 21.50 27.45
C PHE A 879 -13.21 19.97 27.36
N ALA A 880 -12.63 19.42 26.31
CA ALA A 880 -12.44 17.97 26.18
C ALA A 880 -11.20 17.66 25.36
N CYS A 881 -10.71 16.42 25.47
CA CYS A 881 -9.63 15.90 24.63
C CYS A 881 -9.87 14.43 24.29
N TRP A 882 -9.32 13.96 23.19
CA TRP A 882 -9.41 12.54 22.78
C TRP A 882 -8.19 12.13 21.97
N CYS A 883 -7.86 10.84 22.02
CA CYS A 883 -7.03 10.23 20.99
C CYS A 883 -7.87 9.84 19.77
N THR A 884 -7.21 9.63 18.64
CA THR A 884 -7.88 9.23 17.40
C THR A 884 -7.47 7.85 16.90
N TYR A 885 -6.51 7.18 17.56
CA TYR A 885 -5.99 5.87 17.12
C TYR A 885 -6.88 4.68 17.54
N LYS A 886 -7.89 4.89 18.40
CA LYS A 886 -8.88 3.88 18.82
C LYS A 886 -9.97 3.74 17.74
N TYR A 887 -11.23 4.04 18.08
CA TYR A 887 -12.34 4.02 17.13
C TYR A 887 -12.14 4.98 15.94
N GLY A 888 -11.41 6.08 16.15
CA GLY A 888 -11.03 7.02 15.09
C GLY A 888 -10.01 6.47 14.09
N SER A 889 -9.43 5.27 14.32
CA SER A 889 -8.56 4.50 13.41
C SER A 889 -7.46 5.30 12.68
N SER A 890 -6.84 6.27 13.34
CA SER A 890 -5.81 7.13 12.74
C SER A 890 -4.38 6.53 12.75
N GLY A 891 -4.23 5.25 13.02
CA GLY A 891 -2.92 4.60 13.15
C GLY A 891 -2.25 4.77 14.53
N PRO A 892 -1.21 3.98 14.84
CA PRO A 892 -0.62 3.88 16.18
C PRO A 892 -0.06 5.22 16.66
N GLY A 893 -0.52 5.68 17.83
CA GLY A 893 -0.06 6.93 18.42
C GLY A 893 -0.50 8.21 17.69
N GLY A 894 -1.47 8.11 16.77
CA GLY A 894 -1.87 9.23 15.92
C GLY A 894 -2.34 10.48 16.66
N ILE A 895 -2.34 11.60 15.92
CA ILE A 895 -2.59 12.96 16.43
C ILE A 895 -3.94 13.11 17.14
N ALA A 896 -3.94 13.73 18.32
CA ALA A 896 -5.12 13.89 19.15
C ALA A 896 -6.00 15.08 18.75
N GLY A 897 -7.21 15.11 19.29
CA GLY A 897 -8.11 16.26 19.21
C GLY A 897 -8.33 16.92 20.57
N LEU A 898 -8.70 18.19 20.52
CA LEU A 898 -9.01 19.02 21.66
C LEU A 898 -10.23 19.89 21.34
N PHE A 899 -11.10 20.05 22.33
CA PHE A 899 -12.28 20.91 22.29
C PHE A 899 -12.20 21.99 23.37
N VAL A 900 -12.55 23.22 22.99
CA VAL A 900 -12.78 24.35 23.92
C VAL A 900 -14.04 25.09 23.47
N HIS A 901 -15.03 25.12 24.35
CA HIS A 901 -16.31 25.75 24.07
C HIS A 901 -16.18 27.24 23.74
N GLU A 902 -17.00 27.73 22.81
CA GLU A 902 -16.98 29.11 22.33
C GLU A 902 -17.14 30.19 23.41
N LYS A 903 -17.76 29.85 24.55
CA LYS A 903 -17.86 30.74 25.72
C LYS A 903 -16.49 31.18 26.24
N TRP A 904 -15.44 30.39 25.98
CA TRP A 904 -14.06 30.69 26.37
C TRP A 904 -13.24 31.41 25.29
N HIS A 905 -13.77 31.59 24.08
CA HIS A 905 -12.99 32.14 22.95
C HIS A 905 -12.57 33.59 23.15
N HIS A 906 -13.34 34.36 23.91
CA HIS A 906 -13.07 35.76 24.23
C HIS A 906 -12.38 35.95 25.59
N ALA A 907 -12.25 34.89 26.39
CA ALA A 907 -11.60 34.97 27.67
C ALA A 907 -10.09 35.19 27.47
N ASN A 908 -9.52 36.13 28.22
CA ASN A 908 -8.08 36.39 28.23
C ASN A 908 -7.35 35.32 29.06
N LEU A 909 -7.31 34.11 28.53
CA LEU A 909 -6.73 32.96 29.18
C LEU A 909 -5.27 32.82 28.76
N THR A 910 -4.38 32.69 29.74
CA THR A 910 -3.04 32.15 29.50
C THR A 910 -3.16 30.72 28.98
N ARG A 911 -2.54 30.47 27.82
CA ARG A 911 -2.43 29.19 27.13
C ARG A 911 -0.95 28.87 26.98
N GLN A 912 -0.60 27.60 26.77
CA GLN A 912 0.76 27.27 26.33
C GLN A 912 0.96 27.82 24.92
N ALA A 913 1.66 28.95 24.82
CA ALA A 913 1.83 29.65 23.55
C ALA A 913 2.85 28.94 22.67
N GLY A 914 2.54 28.84 21.38
CA GLY A 914 3.50 28.48 20.35
C GLY A 914 3.10 29.12 19.02
N TRP A 915 4.05 29.18 18.08
CA TRP A 915 3.89 29.98 16.86
C TRP A 915 2.68 29.56 16.00
N TRP A 916 2.26 28.30 16.08
CA TRP A 916 1.11 27.81 15.33
C TRP A 916 -0.23 28.19 15.97
N GLY A 917 -0.24 28.53 17.25
CA GLY A 917 -1.41 29.13 17.91
C GLY A 917 -1.55 30.61 17.62
N HIS A 918 -0.55 31.26 17.00
CA HIS A 918 -0.58 32.68 16.64
C HIS A 918 -1.53 32.92 15.45
N GLU A 919 -2.20 34.08 15.44
CA GLU A 919 -3.15 34.46 14.39
C GLU A 919 -2.60 34.22 12.98
N LYS A 920 -3.41 33.62 12.11
CA LYS A 920 -2.96 33.06 10.83
C LYS A 920 -2.43 34.15 9.89
N GLU A 921 -3.02 35.33 9.93
CA GLU A 921 -2.72 36.47 9.05
C GLU A 921 -1.30 37.01 9.23
N THR A 922 -0.79 37.01 10.47
CA THR A 922 0.55 37.56 10.80
C THR A 922 1.55 36.50 11.24
N ARG A 923 1.17 35.23 11.29
CA ARG A 923 2.04 34.11 11.71
C ARG A 923 3.41 34.11 11.02
N PHE A 924 3.43 34.28 9.70
CA PHE A 924 4.66 34.25 8.91
C PHE A 924 5.44 35.58 8.90
N SER A 925 4.91 36.65 9.49
CA SER A 925 5.70 37.88 9.74
C SER A 925 6.56 37.78 11.00
N MET A 926 6.44 36.68 11.75
CA MET A 926 7.22 36.36 12.96
C MET A 926 7.26 37.51 14.00
N PRO A 927 6.10 38.03 14.46
CA PRO A 927 6.09 39.13 15.40
C PRO A 927 6.59 38.71 16.80
N ASP A 928 7.24 39.65 17.51
CA ASP A 928 7.74 39.42 18.88
C ASP A 928 6.63 39.18 19.92
N LYS A 929 5.39 39.56 19.59
CA LYS A 929 4.23 39.46 20.47
C LYS A 929 3.27 38.39 19.96
N PHE A 930 3.07 37.37 20.78
CA PHE A 930 2.05 36.35 20.55
C PHE A 930 0.63 36.93 20.65
N VAL A 931 -0.16 36.68 19.62
CA VAL A 931 -1.59 36.98 19.56
C VAL A 931 -2.31 35.66 19.28
N PRO A 932 -2.99 35.06 20.28
CA PRO A 932 -3.61 33.76 20.10
C PRO A 932 -4.74 33.83 19.08
N THR A 933 -4.78 32.84 18.18
CA THR A 933 -5.89 32.63 17.27
C THR A 933 -7.19 32.49 18.06
N ARG A 934 -8.26 33.13 17.57
CA ARG A 934 -9.59 33.02 18.18
C ARG A 934 -10.11 31.60 18.02
N GLY A 935 -10.63 31.04 19.10
CA GLY A 935 -11.12 29.65 19.11
C GLY A 935 -10.13 28.66 19.70
N ALA A 936 -10.44 27.38 19.55
CA ALA A 936 -9.61 26.28 20.03
C ALA A 936 -8.24 26.25 19.34
N GLU A 937 -8.12 26.73 18.10
CA GLU A 937 -6.85 26.82 17.37
C GLU A 937 -5.76 27.61 18.11
N GLY A 938 -6.14 28.56 18.96
CA GLY A 938 -5.17 29.30 19.76
C GLY A 938 -4.52 28.50 20.90
N TRP A 939 -4.85 27.22 21.07
CA TRP A 939 -4.10 26.26 21.92
C TRP A 939 -3.02 25.49 21.14
N GLN A 940 -2.96 25.59 19.81
CA GLN A 940 -1.88 24.95 19.05
C GLN A 940 -0.52 25.53 19.44
N THR A 941 0.46 24.66 19.56
CA THR A 941 1.83 25.04 19.92
C THR A 941 2.74 25.03 18.70
N SER A 942 2.73 23.91 17.97
CA SER A 942 3.63 23.65 16.84
C SER A 942 2.86 23.36 15.55
N ASN A 943 3.56 23.48 14.41
CA ASN A 943 3.07 22.98 13.13
C ASN A 943 2.72 21.48 13.28
N PRO A 944 1.50 21.05 12.95
CA PRO A 944 1.09 19.66 13.15
C PRO A 944 1.81 18.72 12.19
N SER A 945 1.91 17.45 12.59
CA SER A 945 2.40 16.37 11.74
C SER A 945 1.44 16.14 10.58
N MET A 946 1.89 16.41 9.35
CA MET A 946 1.05 16.26 8.16
C MET A 946 0.75 14.79 7.84
N LEU A 947 1.66 13.87 8.19
CA LEU A 947 1.43 12.43 8.05
C LEU A 947 0.30 11.97 8.98
N ASP A 948 0.30 12.42 10.25
CA ASP A 948 -0.78 12.08 11.18
C ASP A 948 -2.11 12.73 10.76
N MET A 949 -2.07 13.96 10.26
CA MET A 949 -3.25 14.64 9.71
C MET A 949 -3.83 13.90 8.50
N ALA A 950 -2.98 13.42 7.59
CA ALA A 950 -3.40 12.61 6.44
C ALA A 950 -4.00 11.27 6.88
N SER A 951 -3.38 10.63 7.86
CA SER A 951 -3.89 9.40 8.44
C SER A 951 -5.27 9.57 9.07
N LEU A 952 -5.43 10.59 9.91
CA LEU A 952 -6.71 10.93 10.52
C LEU A 952 -7.75 11.32 9.47
N LYS A 953 -7.40 12.12 8.46
CA LYS A 953 -8.29 12.50 7.36
C LYS A 953 -8.84 11.28 6.64
N GLY A 954 -7.98 10.32 6.29
CA GLY A 954 -8.37 9.11 5.58
C GLY A 954 -9.37 8.27 6.39
N SER A 955 -9.13 8.14 7.69
CA SER A 955 -10.02 7.42 8.59
C SER A 955 -11.36 8.14 8.77
N LEU A 956 -11.37 9.44 9.07
CA LEU A 956 -12.61 10.19 9.28
C LEU A 956 -13.45 10.31 8.00
N GLU A 957 -12.84 10.42 6.82
CA GLU A 957 -13.57 10.37 5.55
C GLU A 957 -14.12 8.96 5.26
N THR A 958 -13.49 7.91 5.79
CA THR A 958 -14.04 6.53 5.74
C THR A 958 -15.28 6.43 6.63
N LEU A 959 -15.21 6.95 7.87
CA LEU A 959 -16.35 7.00 8.78
C LEU A 959 -17.49 7.88 8.26
N ALA A 960 -17.18 8.99 7.60
CA ALA A 960 -18.16 9.91 7.04
C ALA A 960 -19.11 9.24 6.02
N LYS A 961 -18.67 8.17 5.35
CA LYS A 961 -19.52 7.37 4.46
C LYS A 961 -20.73 6.74 5.15
N ALA A 962 -20.74 6.63 6.48
CA ALA A 962 -21.92 6.16 7.20
C ALA A 962 -23.15 7.03 6.89
N ALA A 963 -22.95 8.35 6.76
CA ALA A 963 -24.03 9.27 6.40
C ALA A 963 -24.52 9.11 4.95
N GLU A 964 -23.71 8.51 4.07
CA GLU A 964 -24.07 8.21 2.68
C GLU A 964 -24.85 6.89 2.57
N TYR A 965 -24.45 5.88 3.34
CA TYR A 965 -25.03 4.54 3.27
C TYR A 965 -26.23 4.33 4.20
N GLY A 966 -26.20 4.93 5.39
CA GLY A 966 -27.20 4.72 6.42
C GLY A 966 -28.37 5.70 6.36
N VAL A 967 -29.49 5.30 6.96
CA VAL A 967 -30.67 6.15 7.09
C VAL A 967 -30.63 6.82 8.47
N ASN A 968 -30.68 8.16 8.48
CA ASN A 968 -30.77 8.92 9.72
C ASN A 968 -32.21 8.94 10.26
N ASN A 969 -32.35 8.75 11.57
CA ASN A 969 -33.61 8.95 12.28
C ASN A 969 -33.73 10.43 12.70
N ALA A 970 -34.83 11.10 12.36
CA ALA A 970 -35.05 12.50 12.68
C ALA A 970 -35.00 12.79 14.20
N LYS A 971 -35.33 11.82 15.05
CA LYS A 971 -35.17 11.96 16.51
C LYS A 971 -33.71 11.90 16.97
N ASP A 972 -32.87 11.16 16.25
CA ASP A 972 -31.43 11.06 16.54
C ASP A 972 -30.63 12.23 15.95
N GLN A 973 -31.19 12.89 14.94
CA GLN A 973 -30.79 14.25 14.52
C GLN A 973 -31.16 15.31 15.57
N GLY A 974 -32.00 14.95 16.56
CA GLY A 974 -32.58 15.83 17.57
C GLY A 974 -31.57 16.48 18.50
N LEU A 975 -30.89 17.52 18.00
CA LEU A 975 -31.10 18.89 18.44
C LEU A 975 -31.47 19.82 17.27
N GLU A 976 -31.97 19.30 16.14
CA GLU A 976 -32.51 20.15 15.08
C GLU A 976 -33.98 20.51 15.32
N GLY A 977 -34.21 21.80 15.59
CA GLY A 977 -35.51 22.45 15.39
C GLY A 977 -35.96 23.37 16.52
N ALA A 978 -35.61 24.66 16.40
CA ALA A 978 -36.21 25.86 17.03
C ALA A 978 -35.44 26.57 18.16
N GLY A 979 -34.12 26.70 18.03
CA GLY A 979 -33.36 27.76 18.70
C GLY A 979 -32.17 28.18 17.85
N GLN A 980 -31.94 29.48 17.67
CA GLN A 980 -30.69 29.97 17.09
C GLN A 980 -29.53 29.48 17.99
N GLY A 981 -28.66 28.59 17.49
CA GLY A 981 -27.38 28.28 18.15
C GLY A 981 -27.06 26.82 18.48
N LYS A 982 -27.98 25.85 18.33
CA LYS A 982 -27.68 24.42 18.62
C LYS A 982 -26.88 23.72 17.50
N VAL A 983 -26.05 22.73 17.84
CA VAL A 983 -25.16 22.01 16.91
C VAL A 983 -25.58 20.55 16.67
N GLY A 984 -26.15 19.89 17.67
CA GLY A 984 -26.59 18.49 17.60
C GLY A 984 -25.47 17.47 17.77
N LYS A 985 -25.82 16.20 17.53
CA LYS A 985 -24.96 15.03 17.73
C LYS A 985 -24.07 14.68 16.53
N GLY A 986 -23.93 15.61 15.58
CA GLY A 986 -23.29 15.35 14.29
C GLY A 986 -24.12 14.49 13.34
N THR A 987 -23.56 14.17 12.17
CA THR A 987 -24.27 13.43 11.11
C THR A 987 -23.78 11.99 10.94
N VAL A 988 -22.66 11.64 11.56
CA VAL A 988 -22.01 10.33 11.38
C VAL A 988 -22.29 9.39 12.54
N MET A 989 -22.01 9.82 13.77
CA MET A 989 -22.14 8.96 14.95
C MET A 989 -23.56 8.46 15.25
N PRO A 990 -24.64 9.24 15.02
CA PRO A 990 -26.00 8.72 15.16
C PRO A 990 -26.29 7.49 14.29
N VAL A 991 -25.78 7.45 13.05
CA VAL A 991 -25.95 6.32 12.13
C VAL A 991 -25.18 5.09 12.63
N LEU A 992 -23.89 5.28 12.94
CA LEU A 992 -23.04 4.19 13.43
C LEU A 992 -23.55 3.63 14.76
N ARG A 993 -24.06 4.50 15.65
CA ARG A 993 -24.60 4.10 16.94
C ARG A 993 -25.80 3.17 16.80
N SER A 994 -26.71 3.46 15.86
CA SER A 994 -27.89 2.62 15.60
C SER A 994 -27.51 1.18 15.28
N LYS A 995 -26.48 0.98 14.43
CA LYS A 995 -25.92 -0.35 14.17
C LYS A 995 -25.26 -0.95 15.40
N SER A 996 -24.43 -0.17 16.12
CA SER A 996 -23.71 -0.67 17.29
C SER A 996 -24.65 -1.15 18.40
N LEU A 997 -25.78 -0.46 18.64
CA LEU A 997 -26.78 -0.85 19.64
C LEU A 997 -27.40 -2.20 19.31
N ARG A 998 -27.76 -2.43 18.04
CA ARG A 998 -28.28 -3.73 17.57
C ARG A 998 -27.23 -4.84 17.70
N LEU A 999 -25.98 -4.57 17.33
CA LEU A 999 -24.88 -5.54 17.48
C LEU A 999 -24.61 -5.91 18.94
N THR A 1000 -24.52 -4.92 19.83
CA THR A 1000 -24.29 -5.16 21.26
C THR A 1000 -25.48 -5.88 21.90
N ALA A 1001 -26.72 -5.49 21.57
CA ALA A 1001 -27.91 -6.18 22.04
C ALA A 1001 -27.99 -7.62 21.53
N TYR A 1002 -27.59 -7.88 20.28
CA TYR A 1002 -27.52 -9.23 19.74
C TYR A 1002 -26.47 -10.07 20.48
N LEU A 1003 -25.27 -9.52 20.68
CA LEU A 1003 -24.20 -10.20 21.41
C LEU A 1003 -24.60 -10.50 22.86
N GLU A 1004 -25.18 -9.53 23.57
CA GLU A 1004 -25.69 -9.73 24.93
C GLU A 1004 -26.74 -10.85 24.96
N MET A 1005 -27.72 -10.81 24.05
CA MET A 1005 -28.74 -11.85 23.93
C MET A 1005 -28.13 -13.23 23.71
N LEU A 1006 -27.14 -13.36 22.81
CA LEU A 1006 -26.46 -14.62 22.56
C LEU A 1006 -25.75 -15.12 23.83
N LEU A 1007 -24.98 -14.27 24.50
CA LEU A 1007 -24.21 -14.63 25.69
C LEU A 1007 -25.08 -15.06 26.88
N VAL A 1008 -26.29 -14.52 27.02
CA VAL A 1008 -27.24 -14.93 28.09
C VAL A 1008 -28.18 -16.07 27.68
N SER A 1009 -28.19 -16.46 26.40
CA SER A 1009 -29.09 -17.49 25.89
C SER A 1009 -28.68 -18.88 26.38
N PRO A 1010 -29.59 -19.66 26.98
CA PRO A 1010 -29.28 -21.00 27.46
C PRO A 1010 -28.74 -21.90 26.34
N GLY A 1011 -27.59 -22.54 26.59
CA GLY A 1011 -26.95 -23.47 25.65
C GLY A 1011 -26.23 -22.82 24.47
N PHE A 1012 -26.09 -21.48 24.43
CA PHE A 1012 -25.22 -20.82 23.44
C PHE A 1012 -23.74 -20.98 23.79
N LEU A 1013 -23.39 -20.75 25.05
CA LEU A 1013 -22.04 -21.00 25.57
C LEU A 1013 -21.90 -22.46 26.03
N PRO A 1014 -20.68 -23.04 25.96
CA PRO A 1014 -20.41 -24.38 26.48
C PRO A 1014 -20.75 -24.51 27.98
N ASP A 1015 -21.19 -25.70 28.40
CA ASP A 1015 -21.46 -26.00 29.81
C ASP A 1015 -20.20 -25.75 30.67
N GLY A 1016 -20.33 -24.96 31.74
CA GLY A 1016 -19.23 -24.58 32.64
C GLY A 1016 -18.55 -23.24 32.32
N PHE A 1017 -18.94 -22.56 31.23
CA PHE A 1017 -18.45 -21.23 30.89
C PHE A 1017 -19.30 -20.14 31.60
N ASP A 1018 -18.84 -19.66 32.76
CA ASP A 1018 -19.56 -18.63 33.55
C ASP A 1018 -19.15 -17.22 33.10
N ILE A 1019 -20.04 -16.53 32.37
CA ILE A 1019 -19.86 -15.14 31.96
C ILE A 1019 -20.82 -14.27 32.76
N ARG A 1020 -20.25 -13.28 33.47
CA ARG A 1020 -21.02 -12.20 34.07
C ARG A 1020 -20.92 -10.96 33.19
N ILE A 1021 -22.03 -10.62 32.55
CA ILE A 1021 -22.16 -9.36 31.82
C ILE A 1021 -22.24 -8.21 32.83
N VAL A 1022 -21.32 -7.25 32.70
CA VAL A 1022 -21.28 -6.03 33.49
C VAL A 1022 -21.69 -4.89 32.57
N THR A 1023 -22.98 -4.76 32.34
CA THR A 1023 -23.56 -3.61 31.66
C THR A 1023 -24.15 -2.67 32.73
N PRO A 1024 -24.08 -1.34 32.54
CA PRO A 1024 -25.07 -0.47 33.17
C PRO A 1024 -26.44 -1.05 32.82
N LYS A 1025 -27.37 -1.15 33.78
CA LYS A 1025 -28.73 -1.67 33.51
C LYS A 1025 -29.48 -0.89 32.41
N ASP A 1026 -28.94 0.25 32.00
CA ASP A 1026 -29.29 1.01 30.81
C ASP A 1026 -28.13 1.97 30.53
N PRO A 1027 -27.48 1.97 29.34
CA PRO A 1027 -26.64 3.09 28.96
C PRO A 1027 -27.39 4.15 28.15
N LEU A 1028 -28.67 3.97 27.79
CA LEU A 1028 -29.56 5.00 27.21
C LEU A 1028 -31.04 4.75 27.56
#